data_AF-A0A973RF78-F1
#
_entry.id   AF-A0A973RF78-F1
#
_cell.length_a   1.000
_cell.length_b   1.000
_cell.length_c   1.000
_cell.angle_alpha   90.00
_cell.angle_beta   90.00
_cell.angle_gamma   90.00
#
_symmetry.space_group_name_H-M   'P 1'
#
loop_
_entity.id
_entity.type
_entity.pdbx_description
1 polymer ?
#
loop_
_entity_poly.entity_id
_entity_poly.type
_entity_poly.pdbx_seq_one_letter_code
_entity_poly.pdbx_strand_id
1 'polypeptide(L)'
;MDEPDYDRVLRDALDGELPPHLVALRIGPDGIELQGAPRTVLLPAPEAGPGRTGEIPIFPATGRTPPEPQRERAPTEAGPGWAASNASASSAGPEAGPAFSSPARGEEKIPLLVDSSRDTPCTVSVDDERRELPPHGAWLVEVDPDSLIVADGRRVRVDTLLRLVPAARLTLVAGEPCRWSVTSAGGQGWFPPGAPARHDYHGRPYFHGDDLTLDVPAEPLTITVTRGMEYAESAMELTPDPGEERVVDLAPERLYDAAARGWYGGDMHVHLNWAGDLVGLPADAAAAQHGEDLHVLNLLAGNVSGRRVYDREAFDHWHGEDLPWSDATHLARMGVEYRNDLLGHVYAFAPAHAPGRFHTGFDGDADWPPNAEGLRELRALGAVVGYSHPFATPIGENAPPKGVVSPVPRNCAARELVADAALGLVDSLDVLTHASIPSTAAVYRRLIGAGNRLAVTAGTDSMISFTRSDNQSNPPGWARVYARVEGDLTARAFADAVRAGRTFATTGPWLELSVDGHGPGHVIDARPGGHVHVTATAIGPEVAAVRIRTAEGVRAGAERLPADERRPDGEQRLTVTATLRVDEPTYVVAEVVCDPHPRTMTTTGYALTSPVYVDVAGRPVARRDDVRWCLEWLDLLEELIRAHARLTGPAQLADHVALLDQARGVYRARLL
;
A
#
# COMPACT_ATOMS: atom_id res chain seq x y z
N MET A 1 -31.05 5.95 16.02
CA MET A 1 -30.25 6.40 14.87
C MET A 1 -30.94 5.81 13.68
N ASP A 2 -31.32 6.64 12.72
CA ASP A 2 -31.83 6.11 11.45
C ASP A 2 -30.67 5.42 10.73
N GLU A 3 -30.99 4.37 9.99
CA GLU A 3 -30.02 3.63 9.20
C GLU A 3 -29.45 4.55 8.11
N PRO A 4 -28.12 4.60 7.90
CA PRO A 4 -27.55 5.50 6.91
C PRO A 4 -28.05 5.14 5.51
N ASP A 5 -28.48 6.16 4.78
CA ASP A 5 -28.91 6.03 3.39
C ASP A 5 -27.69 5.76 2.50
N TYR A 6 -27.35 4.48 2.34
CA TYR A 6 -26.21 4.02 1.55
C TYR A 6 -26.36 4.40 0.05
N ASP A 7 -27.58 4.47 -0.47
CA ASP A 7 -27.86 4.89 -1.85
C ASP A 7 -27.50 6.36 -2.05
N ARG A 8 -27.76 7.22 -1.05
CA ARG A 8 -27.26 8.59 -1.00
C ARG A 8 -25.75 8.65 -0.80
N VAL A 9 -25.18 7.94 0.16
CA VAL A 9 -23.72 7.93 0.39
C VAL A 9 -22.95 7.55 -0.88
N LEU A 10 -23.43 6.56 -1.62
CA LEU A 10 -22.82 6.11 -2.87
C LEU A 10 -22.78 7.19 -3.96
N ARG A 11 -23.75 8.11 -3.99
CA ARG A 11 -23.80 9.20 -5.00
C ARG A 11 -23.14 10.47 -4.51
N ASP A 12 -23.30 10.82 -3.24
CA ASP A 12 -22.56 11.90 -2.59
C ASP A 12 -21.04 11.64 -2.67
N ALA A 13 -20.59 10.36 -2.65
CA ALA A 13 -19.20 9.97 -2.88
C ALA A 13 -18.72 10.02 -4.35
N LEU A 14 -19.63 10.13 -5.32
CA LEU A 14 -19.29 10.25 -6.75
C LEU A 14 -19.37 11.71 -7.26
N ASP A 15 -20.06 12.60 -6.53
CA ASP A 15 -20.29 14.02 -6.87
C ASP A 15 -20.75 14.26 -8.33
N GLY A 16 -21.44 13.27 -8.91
CA GLY A 16 -21.90 13.28 -10.30
C GLY A 16 -20.84 12.85 -11.35
N GLU A 17 -19.56 12.79 -11.00
CA GLU A 17 -18.52 12.25 -11.88
C GLU A 17 -18.58 10.72 -11.95
N LEU A 18 -18.28 10.17 -13.12
CA LEU A 18 -18.18 8.72 -13.32
C LEU A 18 -16.70 8.34 -13.44
N PRO A 19 -16.14 7.55 -12.51
CA PRO A 19 -14.76 7.08 -12.62
C PRO A 19 -14.54 6.31 -13.94
N PRO A 20 -13.39 6.46 -14.63
CA PRO A 20 -13.21 5.95 -16.02
C PRO A 20 -13.41 4.43 -16.22
N HIS A 21 -13.37 3.67 -15.14
CA HIS A 21 -13.48 2.21 -15.09
C HIS A 21 -14.88 1.71 -14.72
N LEU A 22 -15.78 2.60 -14.29
CA LEU A 22 -17.15 2.28 -13.91
C LEU A 22 -18.08 2.55 -15.10
N VAL A 23 -19.11 1.72 -15.23
CA VAL A 23 -20.25 2.00 -16.10
C VAL A 23 -21.39 2.50 -15.23
N ALA A 24 -22.13 3.53 -15.67
CA ALA A 24 -23.34 3.98 -15.00
C ALA A 24 -24.55 4.07 -15.92
N LEU A 25 -25.68 3.56 -15.44
CA LEU A 25 -27.00 3.76 -16.02
C LEU A 25 -27.72 4.87 -15.25
N ARG A 26 -27.65 6.10 -15.77
CA ARG A 26 -28.28 7.29 -15.20
C ARG A 26 -29.76 7.36 -15.57
N ILE A 27 -30.64 7.38 -14.58
CA ILE A 27 -32.10 7.47 -14.73
C ILE A 27 -32.53 8.91 -14.37
N GLY A 28 -32.62 9.78 -15.38
CA GLY A 28 -32.97 11.19 -15.22
C GLY A 28 -34.44 11.50 -15.52
N PRO A 29 -34.94 12.71 -15.18
CA PRO A 29 -36.29 13.13 -15.52
C PRO A 29 -36.55 13.14 -17.03
N ASP A 30 -35.53 13.50 -17.82
CA ASP A 30 -35.62 13.62 -19.30
C ASP A 30 -35.35 12.29 -20.05
N GLY A 31 -34.85 11.25 -19.38
CA GLY A 31 -34.47 10.02 -20.06
C GLY A 31 -33.76 8.98 -19.20
N ILE A 32 -33.13 8.02 -19.90
CA ILE A 32 -32.25 7.00 -19.34
C ILE A 32 -31.02 7.01 -20.23
N GLU A 33 -29.84 7.19 -19.64
CA GLU A 33 -28.56 7.29 -20.34
C GLU A 33 -27.58 6.26 -19.78
N LEU A 34 -26.84 5.59 -20.67
CA LEU A 34 -25.75 4.69 -20.28
C LEU A 34 -24.41 5.40 -20.53
N GLN A 35 -23.68 5.66 -19.46
CA GLN A 35 -22.41 6.38 -19.42
C GLN A 35 -21.27 5.42 -19.07
N GLY A 36 -20.10 5.63 -19.68
CA GLY A 36 -18.89 4.82 -19.44
C GLY A 36 -17.98 4.79 -20.66
N ALA A 37 -16.70 4.50 -20.46
CA ALA A 37 -15.79 4.22 -21.57
C ALA A 37 -16.07 2.83 -22.16
N PRO A 38 -15.97 2.61 -23.49
CA PRO A 38 -16.06 1.28 -24.07
C PRO A 38 -14.96 0.36 -23.52
N ARG A 39 -15.37 -0.71 -22.84
CA ARG A 39 -14.49 -1.75 -22.30
C ARG A 39 -14.11 -2.72 -23.41
N THR A 40 -12.83 -3.06 -23.46
CA THR A 40 -12.24 -3.91 -24.48
C THR A 40 -12.31 -5.35 -24.02
N VAL A 41 -12.87 -6.21 -24.86
CA VAL A 41 -13.04 -7.65 -24.59
C VAL A 41 -12.26 -8.41 -25.63
N LEU A 42 -11.47 -9.40 -25.21
CA LEU A 42 -10.74 -10.25 -26.15
C LEU A 42 -11.71 -11.20 -26.85
N LEU A 43 -11.63 -11.24 -28.18
CA LEU A 43 -12.24 -12.31 -28.94
C LEU A 43 -11.57 -13.64 -28.57
N PRO A 44 -12.34 -14.73 -28.39
CA PRO A 44 -11.76 -16.06 -28.27
C PRO A 44 -10.81 -16.30 -29.43
N ALA A 45 -9.59 -16.76 -29.13
CA ALA A 45 -8.66 -17.17 -30.18
C ALA A 45 -9.39 -18.18 -31.08
N PRO A 46 -9.34 -18.03 -32.42
CA PRO A 46 -10.00 -18.98 -33.30
C PRO A 46 -9.40 -20.35 -33.01
N GLU A 47 -10.24 -21.33 -32.65
CA GLU A 47 -9.80 -22.72 -32.52
C GLU A 47 -8.99 -23.07 -33.76
N ALA A 48 -7.83 -23.70 -33.56
CA ALA A 48 -6.98 -24.18 -34.64
C ALA A 48 -7.72 -25.32 -35.36
N GLY A 49 -8.66 -24.94 -36.23
CA GLY A 49 -9.53 -25.86 -36.95
C GLY A 49 -8.68 -26.86 -37.73
N PRO A 50 -9.14 -28.12 -37.85
CA PRO A 50 -8.36 -29.18 -38.48
C PRO A 50 -7.93 -28.70 -39.87
N GLY A 51 -6.61 -28.59 -40.04
CA GLY A 51 -6.03 -27.75 -41.08
C GLY A 51 -6.65 -28.02 -42.45
N ARG A 52 -7.26 -26.99 -43.05
CA ARG A 52 -7.64 -27.04 -44.46
C ARG A 52 -6.38 -27.27 -45.27
N THR A 53 -6.18 -28.51 -45.68
CA THR A 53 -5.11 -28.92 -46.59
C THR A 53 -5.19 -28.06 -47.84
N GLY A 54 -4.26 -27.13 -47.99
CA GLY A 54 -4.14 -26.34 -49.20
C GLY A 54 -3.91 -27.27 -50.38
N GLU A 55 -4.70 -27.12 -51.44
CA GLU A 55 -4.47 -27.80 -52.71
C GLU A 55 -3.14 -27.30 -53.30
N ILE A 56 -2.08 -28.09 -53.10
CA ILE A 56 -0.81 -27.88 -53.80
C ILE A 56 -0.91 -28.57 -55.17
N PRO A 57 -0.72 -27.84 -56.29
CA PRO A 57 -0.80 -28.45 -57.62
C PRO A 57 0.33 -29.47 -57.83
N ILE A 58 -0.05 -30.63 -58.36
CA ILE A 58 0.82 -31.80 -58.53
C ILE A 58 1.86 -31.54 -59.63
N PHE A 59 3.15 -31.73 -59.31
CA PHE A 59 4.21 -32.02 -60.28
C PHE A 59 4.91 -33.34 -59.89
N PRO A 60 5.18 -34.24 -60.84
CA PRO A 60 5.71 -35.57 -60.53
C PRO A 60 7.23 -35.59 -60.43
N ALA A 61 7.77 -36.08 -59.31
CA ALA A 61 9.18 -36.46 -59.19
C ALA A 61 9.32 -37.84 -58.54
N THR A 62 10.00 -38.72 -59.25
CA THR A 62 10.19 -40.15 -58.96
C THR A 62 11.07 -40.44 -57.73
N GLY A 63 10.57 -41.26 -56.81
CA GLY A 63 11.27 -42.49 -56.42
C GLY A 63 12.00 -42.57 -55.06
N ARG A 64 11.88 -43.77 -54.47
CA ARG A 64 12.71 -44.42 -53.43
C ARG A 64 12.42 -44.14 -51.94
N THR A 65 11.67 -45.08 -51.35
CA THR A 65 11.64 -45.48 -49.94
C THR A 65 13.00 -46.01 -49.45
N PRO A 66 13.32 -45.84 -48.15
CA PRO A 66 13.74 -46.96 -47.28
C PRO A 66 13.07 -46.85 -45.86
N PRO A 67 13.28 -47.75 -44.86
CA PRO A 67 12.15 -48.34 -44.12
C PRO A 67 12.06 -48.05 -42.60
N GLU A 68 10.98 -48.56 -41.99
CA GLU A 68 10.75 -48.67 -40.53
C GLU A 68 11.86 -49.43 -39.77
N PRO A 69 11.86 -49.30 -38.44
CA PRO A 69 11.91 -50.49 -37.59
C PRO A 69 10.72 -50.60 -36.62
N GLN A 70 10.27 -51.85 -36.43
CA GLN A 70 9.15 -52.28 -35.59
C GLN A 70 9.55 -52.45 -34.11
N ARG A 71 8.53 -52.44 -33.21
CA ARG A 71 8.31 -53.26 -31.98
C ARG A 71 7.42 -52.47 -30.98
N GLU A 72 6.53 -53.05 -30.18
CA GLU A 72 5.96 -54.41 -30.06
C GLU A 72 4.57 -54.31 -29.37
N ARG A 73 3.76 -55.38 -29.36
CA ARG A 73 2.36 -55.38 -28.85
C ARG A 73 2.22 -55.93 -27.42
N ALA A 74 1.26 -55.34 -26.66
CA ALA A 74 0.13 -55.90 -25.85
C ALA A 74 0.27 -57.31 -25.17
N PRO A 75 -0.44 -57.62 -24.05
CA PRO A 75 -1.92 -57.63 -23.88
C PRO A 75 -2.42 -56.88 -22.61
N THR A 76 -3.62 -56.31 -22.44
CA THR A 76 -5.04 -56.78 -22.49
C THR A 76 -5.47 -57.87 -21.51
N GLU A 77 -6.33 -57.49 -20.53
CA GLU A 77 -7.40 -58.32 -19.96
C GLU A 77 -8.67 -57.45 -19.76
N ALA A 78 -9.86 -58.07 -19.61
CA ALA A 78 -11.14 -57.40 -19.84
C ALA A 78 -12.31 -57.76 -18.88
N GLY A 79 -13.13 -56.75 -18.56
CA GLY A 79 -14.60 -56.82 -18.35
C GLY A 79 -15.13 -57.39 -17.02
N PRO A 80 -16.47 -57.41 -16.77
CA PRO A 80 -17.63 -56.76 -17.44
C PRO A 80 -18.32 -55.69 -16.51
N GLY A 81 -19.45 -55.03 -16.82
CA GLY A 81 -20.26 -54.92 -18.05
C GLY A 81 -21.80 -54.94 -17.85
N TRP A 82 -22.45 -53.80 -17.53
CA TRP A 82 -23.92 -53.57 -17.50
C TRP A 82 -24.23 -52.08 -17.76
N ALA A 83 -25.43 -51.62 -18.13
CA ALA A 83 -26.42 -52.09 -19.11
C ALA A 83 -27.29 -50.86 -19.49
N ALA A 84 -27.79 -50.78 -20.73
CA ALA A 84 -28.57 -49.63 -21.21
C ALA A 84 -30.09 -49.83 -21.03
N SER A 85 -30.85 -48.73 -20.95
CA SER A 85 -32.32 -48.73 -21.10
C SER A 85 -32.80 -47.51 -21.92
N ASN A 86 -33.41 -47.79 -23.07
CA ASN A 86 -34.09 -46.80 -23.94
C ASN A 86 -35.59 -46.73 -23.64
N ALA A 87 -36.18 -45.53 -23.67
CA ALA A 87 -37.56 -45.20 -24.09
C ALA A 87 -37.81 -43.69 -23.85
N SER A 88 -38.64 -42.95 -24.58
CA SER A 88 -39.20 -43.06 -25.95
C SER A 88 -39.85 -41.71 -26.31
N ALA A 89 -40.01 -41.39 -27.60
CA ALA A 89 -40.36 -40.04 -28.08
C ALA A 89 -41.85 -39.63 -27.94
N SER A 90 -42.12 -38.31 -27.97
CA SER A 90 -43.39 -37.76 -28.49
C SER A 90 -43.31 -36.30 -28.99
N SER A 91 -43.81 -36.08 -30.21
CA SER A 91 -44.37 -34.85 -30.82
C SER A 91 -43.54 -33.55 -30.97
N ALA A 92 -43.52 -33.03 -32.20
CA ALA A 92 -42.92 -31.76 -32.59
C ALA A 92 -43.92 -30.58 -32.59
N GLY A 93 -43.39 -29.36 -32.48
CA GLY A 93 -44.04 -28.06 -32.69
C GLY A 93 -43.05 -27.11 -33.39
N PRO A 94 -43.50 -25.99 -34.00
CA PRO A 94 -42.89 -25.45 -35.20
C PRO A 94 -41.54 -24.74 -35.02
N GLU A 95 -40.79 -24.71 -36.12
CA GLU A 95 -39.46 -24.13 -36.26
C GLU A 95 -39.38 -22.67 -35.81
N ALA A 96 -38.60 -22.41 -34.76
CA ALA A 96 -37.83 -21.17 -34.70
C ALA A 96 -36.61 -21.34 -35.62
N GLY A 97 -36.41 -20.41 -36.55
CA GLY A 97 -35.17 -20.38 -37.36
C GLY A 97 -33.94 -20.32 -36.46
N PRO A 98 -32.76 -20.77 -36.92
CA PRO A 98 -31.59 -20.90 -36.07
C PRO A 98 -31.26 -19.55 -35.44
N ALA A 99 -31.45 -19.46 -34.13
CA ALA A 99 -30.82 -18.42 -33.35
C ALA A 99 -29.32 -18.56 -33.59
N PHE A 100 -28.69 -17.51 -34.12
CA PHE A 100 -27.25 -17.38 -34.02
C PHE A 100 -26.94 -17.31 -32.53
N SER A 101 -26.54 -18.45 -31.94
CA SER A 101 -25.82 -18.45 -30.69
C SER A 101 -24.57 -17.61 -30.94
N SER A 102 -24.56 -16.37 -30.42
CA SER A 102 -23.31 -15.63 -30.28
C SER A 102 -22.33 -16.57 -29.57
N PRO A 103 -21.08 -16.72 -30.04
CA PRO A 103 -20.08 -17.38 -29.23
C PRO A 103 -20.08 -16.71 -27.85
N ALA A 104 -20.07 -17.52 -26.78
CA ALA A 104 -20.22 -17.06 -25.41
C ALA A 104 -19.23 -15.92 -25.15
N ARG A 105 -19.75 -14.75 -24.78
CA ARG A 105 -18.99 -13.48 -24.77
C ARG A 105 -18.12 -13.32 -23.51
N GLY A 106 -17.37 -14.37 -23.16
CA GLY A 106 -16.51 -14.40 -21.98
C GLY A 106 -17.28 -14.46 -20.65
N GLU A 107 -16.55 -14.71 -19.57
CA GLU A 107 -17.04 -14.65 -18.18
C GLU A 107 -16.77 -13.25 -17.58
N GLU A 108 -16.76 -12.20 -18.41
CA GLU A 108 -16.28 -10.87 -18.00
C GLU A 108 -17.35 -10.09 -17.25
N LYS A 109 -17.16 -9.96 -15.93
CA LYS A 109 -18.02 -9.14 -15.07
C LYS A 109 -17.72 -7.66 -15.17
N ILE A 110 -18.78 -6.87 -15.24
CA ILE A 110 -18.77 -5.41 -15.36
C ILE A 110 -19.54 -4.82 -14.18
N PRO A 111 -18.92 -4.03 -13.29
CA PRO A 111 -19.66 -3.29 -12.27
C PRO A 111 -20.46 -2.16 -12.93
N LEU A 112 -21.78 -2.27 -12.84
CA LEU A 112 -22.74 -1.28 -13.30
C LEU A 112 -23.36 -0.56 -12.09
N LEU A 113 -23.18 0.76 -12.03
CA LEU A 113 -23.96 1.62 -11.15
C LEU A 113 -25.26 2.02 -11.85
N VAL A 114 -26.40 1.60 -11.34
CA VAL A 114 -27.70 2.17 -11.75
C VAL A 114 -28.10 3.22 -10.71
N ASP A 115 -28.36 4.45 -11.13
CA ASP A 115 -28.83 5.48 -10.20
C ASP A 115 -29.91 6.38 -10.79
N SER A 116 -30.73 6.94 -9.90
CA SER A 116 -31.84 7.82 -10.26
C SER A 116 -31.62 9.22 -9.69
N SER A 117 -31.81 10.24 -10.53
CA SER A 117 -31.91 11.64 -10.09
C SER A 117 -33.36 12.12 -9.96
N ARG A 118 -34.35 11.24 -10.14
CA ARG A 118 -35.78 11.58 -10.07
C ARG A 118 -36.32 11.66 -8.64
N ASP A 119 -37.28 12.55 -8.45
CA ASP A 119 -38.09 12.71 -7.22
C ASP A 119 -39.13 11.58 -7.02
N THR A 120 -39.19 10.59 -7.91
CA THR A 120 -40.11 9.44 -7.85
C THR A 120 -39.35 8.12 -7.94
N PRO A 121 -39.88 7.02 -7.36
CA PRO A 121 -39.29 5.70 -7.52
C PRO A 121 -39.19 5.29 -9.00
N CYS A 122 -38.26 4.40 -9.32
CA CYS A 122 -38.17 3.77 -10.64
C CYS A 122 -37.89 2.27 -10.50
N THR A 123 -38.38 1.47 -11.45
CA THR A 123 -38.12 0.02 -11.48
C THR A 123 -36.89 -0.25 -12.35
N VAL A 124 -35.94 -1.00 -11.81
CA VAL A 124 -34.80 -1.56 -12.54
C VAL A 124 -34.84 -3.07 -12.41
N SER A 125 -34.55 -3.80 -13.48
CA SER A 125 -34.19 -5.21 -13.41
C SER A 125 -32.91 -5.49 -14.20
N VAL A 126 -32.11 -6.40 -13.64
CA VAL A 126 -30.89 -6.96 -14.23
C VAL A 126 -31.06 -8.47 -14.16
N ASP A 127 -31.20 -9.10 -15.32
CA ASP A 127 -31.50 -10.53 -15.46
C ASP A 127 -32.72 -10.94 -14.61
N ASP A 128 -32.55 -11.83 -13.63
CA ASP A 128 -33.62 -12.29 -12.75
C ASP A 128 -33.85 -11.38 -11.52
N GLU A 129 -32.94 -10.44 -11.21
CA GLU A 129 -33.07 -9.53 -10.07
C GLU A 129 -33.84 -8.25 -10.47
N ARG A 130 -34.88 -7.91 -9.69
CA ARG A 130 -35.65 -6.68 -9.86
C ARG A 130 -35.64 -5.87 -8.56
N ARG A 131 -35.23 -4.60 -8.67
CA ARG A 131 -35.19 -3.63 -7.57
C ARG A 131 -36.03 -2.40 -7.89
N GLU A 132 -36.80 -1.95 -6.92
CA GLU A 132 -37.43 -0.62 -6.96
C GLU A 132 -36.46 0.36 -6.30
N LEU A 133 -35.89 1.28 -7.06
CA LEU A 133 -35.05 2.34 -6.52
C LEU A 133 -35.97 3.42 -5.95
N PRO A 134 -35.74 3.90 -4.71
CA PRO A 134 -36.50 5.01 -4.15
C PRO A 134 -36.32 6.31 -4.97
N PRO A 135 -37.08 7.39 -4.66
CA PRO A 135 -36.73 8.74 -5.11
C PRO A 135 -35.27 8.99 -4.75
N HIS A 136 -34.46 9.40 -5.73
CA HIS A 136 -33.03 9.48 -5.56
C HIS A 136 -32.44 8.15 -5.01
N GLY A 137 -32.67 7.01 -5.66
CA GLY A 137 -32.08 5.70 -5.30
C GLY A 137 -30.85 5.32 -6.13
N ALA A 138 -30.11 4.31 -5.68
CA ALA A 138 -28.94 3.77 -6.38
C ALA A 138 -28.80 2.25 -6.18
N TRP A 139 -28.11 1.58 -7.10
CA TRP A 139 -27.83 0.15 -7.05
C TRP A 139 -26.56 -0.17 -7.85
N LEU A 140 -25.53 -0.63 -7.15
CA LEU A 140 -24.35 -1.23 -7.77
C LEU A 140 -24.60 -2.73 -7.97
N VAL A 141 -24.41 -3.21 -9.19
CA VAL A 141 -24.69 -4.60 -9.61
C VAL A 141 -23.64 -5.07 -10.62
N GLU A 142 -23.25 -6.34 -10.56
CA GLU A 142 -22.38 -6.93 -11.59
C GLU A 142 -23.24 -7.39 -12.78
N VAL A 143 -22.77 -7.10 -14.00
CA VAL A 143 -23.45 -7.48 -15.24
C VAL A 143 -22.47 -8.08 -16.24
N ASP A 144 -22.99 -8.95 -17.09
CA ASP A 144 -22.25 -9.68 -18.12
C ASP A 144 -22.54 -9.05 -19.50
N PRO A 145 -21.71 -9.29 -20.53
CA PRO A 145 -21.96 -8.87 -21.91
C PRO A 145 -23.32 -9.24 -22.50
N ASP A 146 -23.97 -10.27 -21.97
CA ASP A 146 -25.25 -10.79 -22.42
C ASP A 146 -26.43 -10.46 -21.47
N SER A 147 -26.18 -9.78 -20.33
CA SER A 147 -27.20 -9.44 -19.32
C SER A 147 -28.37 -8.61 -19.87
N LEU A 148 -29.59 -8.96 -19.45
CA LEU A 148 -30.82 -8.26 -19.77
C LEU A 148 -31.13 -7.17 -18.74
N ILE A 149 -30.82 -5.92 -19.10
CA ILE A 149 -31.09 -4.76 -18.25
C ILE A 149 -32.34 -4.03 -18.74
N VAL A 150 -33.26 -3.74 -17.82
CA VAL A 150 -34.50 -3.00 -18.10
C VAL A 150 -34.74 -1.95 -17.02
N ALA A 151 -34.81 -0.67 -17.41
CA ALA A 151 -35.18 0.44 -16.53
C ALA A 151 -36.51 1.05 -17.01
N ASP A 152 -37.52 1.07 -16.13
CA ASP A 152 -38.91 1.47 -16.41
C ASP A 152 -39.48 0.89 -17.72
N GLY A 153 -39.23 -0.40 -17.96
CA GLY A 153 -39.69 -1.11 -19.16
C GLY A 153 -38.89 -0.82 -20.44
N ARG A 154 -37.86 0.04 -20.40
CA ARG A 154 -36.92 0.24 -21.51
C ARG A 154 -35.71 -0.68 -21.37
N ARG A 155 -35.48 -1.54 -22.36
CA ARG A 155 -34.26 -2.38 -22.43
C ARG A 155 -33.03 -1.51 -22.69
N VAL A 156 -32.02 -1.67 -21.85
CA VAL A 156 -30.69 -1.07 -21.99
C VAL A 156 -29.77 -2.11 -22.64
N ARG A 157 -28.81 -1.64 -23.45
CA ARG A 157 -27.87 -2.48 -24.19
C ARG A 157 -26.46 -2.21 -23.67
N VAL A 158 -25.92 -3.11 -22.84
CA VAL A 158 -24.55 -2.98 -22.30
C VAL A 158 -23.51 -3.31 -23.37
N ASP A 159 -23.86 -4.13 -24.38
CA ASP A 159 -22.96 -4.48 -25.48
C ASP A 159 -22.54 -3.30 -26.36
N THR A 160 -23.20 -2.14 -26.28
CA THR A 160 -22.71 -0.90 -26.92
C THR A 160 -21.49 -0.30 -26.24
N LEU A 161 -21.17 -0.76 -25.02
CA LEU A 161 -19.93 -0.43 -24.30
C LEU A 161 -18.86 -1.50 -24.48
N LEU A 162 -19.06 -2.52 -25.34
CA LEU A 162 -18.08 -3.57 -25.55
C LEU A 162 -17.39 -3.42 -26.89
N ARG A 163 -16.06 -3.35 -26.84
CA ARG A 163 -15.19 -3.33 -28.01
C ARG A 163 -14.49 -4.67 -28.12
N LEU A 164 -15.02 -5.55 -28.97
CA LEU A 164 -14.41 -6.84 -29.25
C LEU A 164 -13.14 -6.66 -30.09
N VAL A 165 -11.99 -7.11 -29.59
CA VAL A 165 -10.68 -6.99 -30.27
C VAL A 165 -10.01 -8.36 -30.32
N PRO A 166 -9.33 -8.75 -31.43
CA PRO A 166 -8.52 -9.96 -31.46
C PRO A 166 -7.46 -9.97 -30.37
N ALA A 167 -7.23 -11.13 -29.74
CA ALA A 167 -6.15 -11.29 -28.77
C ALA A 167 -4.78 -11.39 -29.46
N ALA A 168 -3.75 -10.96 -28.76
CA ALA A 168 -2.35 -11.34 -28.88
C ALA A 168 -1.86 -11.80 -27.49
N ARG A 169 -0.66 -12.36 -27.39
CA ARG A 169 -0.08 -12.84 -26.14
C ARG A 169 1.29 -12.23 -25.90
N LEU A 170 1.51 -11.71 -24.70
CA LEU A 170 2.81 -11.20 -24.28
C LEU A 170 3.43 -12.14 -23.23
N THR A 171 4.75 -12.28 -23.28
CA THR A 171 5.58 -12.80 -22.20
C THR A 171 6.48 -11.67 -21.73
N LEU A 172 6.31 -11.24 -20.47
CA LEU A 172 7.04 -10.12 -19.87
C LEU A 172 8.25 -10.65 -19.10
N VAL A 173 9.44 -10.16 -19.43
CA VAL A 173 10.71 -10.57 -18.82
C VAL A 173 11.53 -9.34 -18.46
N ALA A 174 11.99 -9.28 -17.21
CA ALA A 174 12.99 -8.33 -16.71
C ALA A 174 14.26 -9.07 -16.20
N GLY A 175 14.18 -10.38 -15.93
CA GLY A 175 15.27 -11.19 -15.37
C GLY A 175 15.35 -11.16 -13.83
N GLU A 176 14.51 -10.34 -13.19
CA GLU A 176 14.24 -10.35 -11.75
C GLU A 176 12.77 -9.93 -11.52
N PRO A 177 12.10 -10.39 -10.44
CA PRO A 177 10.72 -10.00 -10.15
C PRO A 177 10.58 -8.47 -10.07
N CYS A 178 9.62 -7.92 -10.83
CA CYS A 178 9.35 -6.49 -10.91
C CYS A 178 7.84 -6.19 -10.78
N ARG A 179 7.48 -4.93 -10.55
CA ARG A 179 6.12 -4.42 -10.75
C ARG A 179 5.92 -4.05 -12.21
N TRP A 180 4.90 -4.64 -12.82
CA TRP A 180 4.49 -4.42 -14.20
C TRP A 180 3.14 -3.71 -14.26
N SER A 181 2.92 -2.97 -15.35
CA SER A 181 1.63 -2.41 -15.77
C SER A 181 1.52 -2.57 -17.28
N VAL A 182 0.38 -3.07 -17.76
CA VAL A 182 0.05 -3.15 -19.19
C VAL A 182 -1.31 -2.49 -19.39
N THR A 183 -1.35 -1.42 -20.18
CA THR A 183 -2.58 -0.64 -20.43
C THR A 183 -2.79 -0.41 -21.91
N SER A 184 -4.04 -0.47 -22.38
CA SER A 184 -4.38 0.08 -23.69
C SER A 184 -4.63 1.60 -23.63
N ALA A 185 -4.71 2.27 -24.78
CA ALA A 185 -4.91 3.71 -24.89
C ALA A 185 -6.16 4.27 -24.16
N GLY A 186 -7.13 3.42 -23.79
CA GLY A 186 -8.28 3.78 -22.96
C GLY A 186 -8.04 3.74 -21.44
N GLY A 187 -6.83 3.39 -21.00
CA GLY A 187 -6.50 3.20 -19.58
C GLY A 187 -6.91 1.85 -18.98
N GLN A 188 -7.46 0.94 -19.79
CA GLN A 188 -7.82 -0.41 -19.34
C GLN A 188 -6.57 -1.25 -19.09
N GLY A 189 -6.47 -1.80 -17.89
CA GLY A 189 -5.39 -2.72 -17.49
C GLY A 189 -5.57 -4.14 -18.00
N TRP A 190 -4.45 -4.79 -18.29
CA TRP A 190 -4.34 -6.20 -18.68
C TRP A 190 -3.45 -6.93 -17.68
N PHE A 191 -3.87 -8.12 -17.26
CA PHE A 191 -3.28 -8.85 -16.14
C PHE A 191 -2.99 -10.31 -16.53
N PRO A 192 -1.93 -10.94 -16.00
CA PRO A 192 -1.71 -12.38 -16.11
C PRO A 192 -2.89 -13.18 -15.52
N PRO A 193 -3.17 -14.40 -16.02
CA PRO A 193 -4.22 -15.25 -15.47
C PRO A 193 -4.06 -15.49 -13.96
N GLY A 194 -5.09 -15.16 -13.19
CA GLY A 194 -5.09 -15.30 -11.73
C GLY A 194 -4.39 -14.19 -10.95
N ALA A 195 -3.77 -13.21 -11.61
CA ALA A 195 -3.21 -12.05 -10.92
C ALA A 195 -4.33 -11.14 -10.38
N PRO A 196 -4.26 -10.68 -9.11
CA PRO A 196 -5.18 -9.67 -8.59
C PRO A 196 -5.17 -8.38 -9.42
N ALA A 197 -6.35 -7.85 -9.76
CA ALA A 197 -6.52 -6.68 -10.61
C ALA A 197 -6.22 -5.34 -9.88
N ARG A 198 -5.04 -5.24 -9.25
CA ARG A 198 -4.68 -4.12 -8.36
C ARG A 198 -4.48 -2.83 -9.12
N HIS A 199 -4.77 -1.71 -8.45
CA HIS A 199 -4.48 -0.37 -8.92
C HIS A 199 -3.72 0.41 -7.84
N ASP A 200 -2.72 1.19 -8.24
CA ASP A 200 -1.98 2.08 -7.35
C ASP A 200 -2.70 3.43 -7.13
N TYR A 201 -2.11 4.28 -6.30
CA TYR A 201 -2.58 5.64 -5.99
C TYR A 201 -2.79 6.55 -7.22
N HIS A 202 -2.07 6.31 -8.32
CA HIS A 202 -2.28 7.04 -9.58
C HIS A 202 -3.42 6.43 -10.43
N GLY A 203 -4.09 5.39 -9.92
CA GLY A 203 -5.09 4.63 -10.64
C GLY A 203 -4.48 3.73 -11.73
N ARG A 204 -3.16 3.48 -11.71
CA ARG A 204 -2.50 2.62 -12.69
C ARG A 204 -2.67 1.15 -12.29
N PRO A 205 -3.12 0.27 -13.20
CA PRO A 205 -3.21 -1.16 -12.93
C PRO A 205 -1.82 -1.77 -12.76
N TYR A 206 -1.63 -2.67 -11.81
CA TYR A 206 -0.34 -3.31 -11.60
C TYR A 206 -0.42 -4.76 -11.12
N PHE A 207 0.67 -5.50 -11.37
CA PHE A 207 0.91 -6.85 -10.87
C PHE A 207 2.43 -7.07 -10.71
N HIS A 208 2.84 -8.15 -10.03
CA HIS A 208 4.24 -8.43 -9.71
C HIS A 208 4.73 -9.77 -10.25
N GLY A 209 5.98 -9.83 -10.69
CA GLY A 209 6.68 -11.06 -11.07
C GLY A 209 7.68 -10.89 -12.21
N ASP A 210 8.14 -12.01 -12.76
CA ASP A 210 9.01 -12.14 -13.94
C ASP A 210 8.61 -13.42 -14.71
N ASP A 211 8.95 -13.51 -15.99
CA ASP A 211 8.48 -14.57 -16.91
C ASP A 211 6.95 -14.74 -16.91
N LEU A 212 6.24 -13.60 -16.98
CA LEU A 212 4.78 -13.54 -16.87
C LEU A 212 4.11 -13.54 -18.23
N THR A 213 3.17 -14.48 -18.44
CA THR A 213 2.36 -14.53 -19.67
C THR A 213 0.97 -13.94 -19.45
N LEU A 214 0.52 -13.09 -20.38
CA LEU A 214 -0.82 -12.52 -20.40
C LEU A 214 -1.36 -12.37 -21.83
N ASP A 215 -2.66 -12.55 -22.00
CA ASP A 215 -3.36 -12.26 -23.25
C ASP A 215 -3.81 -10.79 -23.25
N VAL A 216 -3.61 -10.09 -24.37
CA VAL A 216 -3.79 -8.63 -24.55
C VAL A 216 -4.52 -8.34 -25.87
N PRO A 217 -5.11 -7.15 -26.06
CA PRO A 217 -5.72 -6.79 -27.33
C PRO A 217 -4.64 -6.45 -28.38
N ALA A 218 -4.89 -6.84 -29.63
CA ALA A 218 -4.07 -6.49 -30.79
C ALA A 218 -4.27 -5.02 -31.20
N GLU A 219 -3.80 -4.10 -30.36
CA GLU A 219 -3.91 -2.64 -30.49
C GLU A 219 -2.75 -1.93 -29.76
N PRO A 220 -2.64 -0.58 -29.79
CA PRO A 220 -1.62 0.13 -29.03
C PRO A 220 -1.73 -0.07 -27.51
N LEU A 221 -0.64 -0.55 -26.93
CA LEU A 221 -0.41 -0.83 -25.51
C LEU A 221 0.79 -0.03 -25.01
N THR A 222 0.64 0.58 -23.85
CA THR A 222 1.75 1.02 -23.00
C THR A 222 2.10 -0.10 -22.04
N ILE A 223 3.38 -0.51 -22.03
CA ILE A 223 3.93 -1.49 -21.10
C ILE A 223 4.95 -0.78 -20.22
N THR A 224 4.80 -0.87 -18.91
CA THR A 224 5.64 -0.20 -17.91
C THR A 224 6.17 -1.21 -16.89
N VAL A 225 7.44 -1.07 -16.51
CA VAL A 225 8.11 -1.86 -15.48
C VAL A 225 8.86 -0.97 -14.50
N THR A 226 8.89 -1.37 -13.23
CA THR A 226 9.75 -0.78 -12.18
C THR A 226 9.94 -1.78 -11.03
N ARG A 227 10.90 -1.54 -10.14
CA ARG A 227 11.24 -2.45 -9.03
C ARG A 227 11.41 -1.68 -7.71
N GLY A 228 10.37 -0.94 -7.33
CA GLY A 228 10.37 -0.08 -6.15
C GLY A 228 11.25 1.16 -6.24
N MET A 229 11.57 1.74 -5.09
CA MET A 229 12.18 3.09 -5.00
C MET A 229 13.62 3.18 -5.49
N GLU A 230 14.38 2.09 -5.44
CA GLU A 230 15.79 2.08 -5.87
C GLU A 230 15.94 2.16 -7.39
N TYR A 231 14.82 2.06 -8.12
CA TYR A 231 14.76 1.98 -9.56
C TYR A 231 13.96 3.12 -10.18
N ALA A 232 14.25 3.37 -11.46
CA ALA A 232 13.47 4.20 -12.34
C ALA A 232 12.21 3.46 -12.81
N GLU A 233 11.37 4.18 -13.55
CA GLU A 233 10.35 3.58 -14.39
C GLU A 233 10.90 3.40 -15.80
N SER A 234 10.64 2.26 -16.43
CA SER A 234 10.93 2.03 -17.84
C SER A 234 9.66 1.62 -18.55
N ALA A 235 9.43 2.17 -19.74
CA ALA A 235 8.20 1.97 -20.48
C ALA A 235 8.44 1.86 -21.99
N MET A 236 7.57 1.13 -22.67
CA MET A 236 7.54 1.03 -24.13
C MET A 236 6.11 1.00 -24.68
N GLU A 237 5.96 1.48 -25.90
CA GLU A 237 4.75 1.33 -26.69
C GLU A 237 4.86 0.10 -27.59
N LEU A 238 3.81 -0.73 -27.64
CA LEU A 238 3.72 -1.93 -28.48
C LEU A 238 2.34 -1.97 -29.16
N THR A 239 2.29 -2.38 -30.42
CA THR A 239 1.04 -2.76 -31.10
C THR A 239 1.24 -4.15 -31.67
N PRO A 240 0.80 -5.21 -30.97
CA PRO A 240 1.00 -6.58 -31.43
C PRO A 240 -0.01 -6.95 -32.53
N ASP A 241 0.38 -7.83 -33.44
CA ASP A 241 -0.51 -8.34 -34.48
C ASP A 241 -1.55 -9.34 -33.90
N PRO A 242 -2.76 -9.46 -34.49
CA PRO A 242 -3.74 -10.46 -34.10
C PRO A 242 -3.19 -11.90 -34.07
N GLY A 243 -3.18 -12.51 -32.89
CA GLY A 243 -2.63 -13.85 -32.66
C GLY A 243 -1.10 -13.93 -32.56
N GLU A 244 -0.39 -12.81 -32.48
CA GLU A 244 1.05 -12.78 -32.20
C GLU A 244 1.34 -13.29 -30.78
N GLU A 245 2.36 -14.14 -30.62
CA GLU A 245 3.00 -14.41 -29.33
C GLU A 245 4.33 -13.64 -29.29
N ARG A 246 4.47 -12.73 -28.32
CA ARG A 246 5.56 -11.75 -28.26
C ARG A 246 6.27 -11.76 -26.92
N VAL A 247 7.59 -11.92 -26.92
CA VAL A 247 8.42 -11.63 -25.74
C VAL A 247 8.71 -10.13 -25.66
N VAL A 248 8.54 -9.58 -24.47
CA VAL A 248 8.86 -8.20 -24.07
C VAL A 248 9.96 -8.28 -23.02
N ASP A 249 11.19 -8.03 -23.46
CA ASP A 249 12.38 -7.92 -22.62
C ASP A 249 12.55 -6.44 -22.23
N LEU A 250 12.27 -6.11 -20.97
CA LEU A 250 12.27 -4.75 -20.44
C LEU A 250 12.61 -4.78 -18.94
N ALA A 251 13.76 -4.24 -18.57
CA ALA A 251 14.20 -4.12 -17.17
C ALA A 251 14.34 -2.63 -16.77
N PRO A 252 14.00 -2.25 -15.52
CA PRO A 252 14.14 -0.87 -15.06
C PRO A 252 15.59 -0.52 -14.68
N GLU A 253 15.99 0.74 -14.92
CA GLU A 253 17.30 1.25 -14.48
C GLU A 253 17.36 1.38 -12.95
N ARG A 254 18.39 0.81 -12.31
CA ARG A 254 18.66 1.03 -10.88
C ARG A 254 19.31 2.41 -10.66
N LEU A 255 18.62 3.30 -9.94
CA LEU A 255 19.05 4.66 -9.61
C LEU A 255 20.09 4.70 -8.49
N TYR A 256 19.98 3.80 -7.51
CA TYR A 256 20.93 3.65 -6.41
C TYR A 256 20.89 2.21 -5.88
N ASP A 257 21.95 1.83 -5.15
CA ASP A 257 22.05 0.53 -4.48
C ASP A 257 22.24 0.79 -2.99
N ALA A 258 21.16 0.62 -2.21
CA ALA A 258 21.20 0.80 -0.77
C ALA A 258 21.89 -0.39 -0.07
N ALA A 259 21.59 -1.61 -0.50
CA ALA A 259 22.06 -2.85 0.12
C ALA A 259 23.59 -3.03 -0.01
N ALA A 260 24.18 -2.78 -1.18
CA ALA A 260 25.63 -2.79 -1.37
C ALA A 260 26.33 -1.71 -0.54
N ARG A 261 25.60 -0.67 -0.10
CA ARG A 261 26.10 0.32 0.86
C ARG A 261 25.89 -0.12 2.30
N GLY A 262 25.02 -1.09 2.63
CA GLY A 262 24.66 -1.51 3.99
C GLY A 262 23.42 -0.81 4.57
N TRP A 263 22.55 -0.29 3.70
CA TRP A 263 21.23 0.24 4.06
C TRP A 263 20.15 -0.70 3.51
N TYR A 264 19.21 -1.12 4.35
CA TYR A 264 18.13 -2.01 3.93
C TYR A 264 16.79 -1.30 4.10
N GLY A 265 16.00 -1.26 3.03
CA GLY A 265 14.69 -0.59 2.98
C GLY A 265 13.57 -1.51 3.47
N GLY A 266 12.81 -1.05 4.46
CA GLY A 266 11.70 -1.79 5.05
C GLY A 266 10.39 -1.01 5.12
N ASP A 267 9.30 -1.75 5.20
CA ASP A 267 7.95 -1.24 5.46
C ASP A 267 7.45 -1.84 6.78
N MET A 268 7.17 -0.98 7.75
CA MET A 268 6.88 -1.40 9.12
C MET A 268 5.41 -1.76 9.33
N HIS A 269 4.52 -1.49 8.36
CA HIS A 269 3.09 -1.68 8.52
C HIS A 269 2.45 -2.13 7.20
N VAL A 270 2.29 -3.45 7.03
CA VAL A 270 1.60 -4.07 5.88
C VAL A 270 0.67 -5.15 6.41
N HIS A 271 -0.56 -5.24 5.89
CA HIS A 271 -1.50 -6.31 6.22
C HIS A 271 -1.58 -7.32 5.08
N LEU A 272 -1.70 -8.61 5.40
CA LEU A 272 -1.98 -9.64 4.40
C LEU A 272 -3.50 -9.69 4.10
N ASN A 273 -4.30 -9.84 5.15
CA ASN A 273 -5.76 -9.82 5.10
C ASN A 273 -6.31 -8.80 6.10
N TRP A 274 -7.10 -7.83 5.62
CA TRP A 274 -7.81 -6.92 6.50
C TRP A 274 -9.25 -6.68 6.00
N ALA A 275 -9.66 -5.44 5.77
CA ALA A 275 -11.00 -5.09 5.28
C ALA A 275 -11.15 -5.16 3.73
N GLY A 276 -10.30 -5.93 3.05
CA GLY A 276 -10.18 -5.92 1.59
C GLY A 276 -11.23 -6.73 0.83
N ASP A 277 -11.24 -6.56 -0.50
CA ASP A 277 -12.13 -7.22 -1.45
C ASP A 277 -11.67 -8.63 -1.87
N LEU A 278 -10.41 -9.00 -1.57
CA LEU A 278 -9.84 -10.33 -1.80
C LEU A 278 -9.33 -10.98 -0.51
N VAL A 279 -9.06 -12.28 -0.58
CA VAL A 279 -8.19 -12.96 0.40
C VAL A 279 -6.75 -12.83 -0.09
N GLY A 280 -5.92 -12.11 0.65
CA GLY A 280 -4.49 -11.97 0.35
C GLY A 280 -3.74 -13.27 0.65
N LEU A 281 -3.04 -13.81 -0.36
CA LEU A 281 -2.26 -15.04 -0.21
C LEU A 281 -0.81 -14.73 0.13
N PRO A 282 -0.10 -15.59 0.90
CA PRO A 282 1.32 -15.42 1.16
C PRO A 282 2.18 -15.33 -0.13
N ALA A 283 1.72 -15.96 -1.22
CA ALA A 283 2.34 -15.84 -2.54
C ALA A 283 2.22 -14.42 -3.13
N ASP A 284 1.12 -13.71 -2.90
CA ASP A 284 0.95 -12.31 -3.34
C ASP A 284 1.88 -11.38 -2.56
N ALA A 285 2.01 -11.60 -1.24
CA ALA A 285 2.95 -10.85 -0.40
C ALA A 285 4.41 -11.09 -0.80
N ALA A 286 4.76 -12.35 -1.12
CA ALA A 286 6.08 -12.70 -1.65
C ALA A 286 6.36 -12.03 -2.99
N ALA A 287 5.42 -12.13 -3.95
CA ALA A 287 5.55 -11.50 -5.26
C ALA A 287 5.69 -9.97 -5.14
N ALA A 288 4.88 -9.34 -4.29
CA ALA A 288 4.97 -7.91 -4.04
C ALA A 288 6.31 -7.51 -3.38
N GLN A 289 6.80 -8.25 -2.39
CA GLN A 289 8.07 -7.93 -1.74
C GLN A 289 9.26 -7.99 -2.71
N HIS A 290 9.37 -9.10 -3.44
CA HIS A 290 10.44 -9.32 -4.41
C HIS A 290 10.33 -8.37 -5.60
N GLY A 291 9.09 -8.12 -6.07
CA GLY A 291 8.75 -7.20 -7.15
C GLY A 291 9.01 -5.72 -6.85
N GLU A 292 9.16 -5.36 -5.58
CA GLU A 292 9.44 -3.99 -5.11
C GLU A 292 10.87 -3.81 -4.57
N ASP A 293 11.74 -4.83 -4.59
CA ASP A 293 13.05 -4.81 -3.89
C ASP A 293 12.90 -4.38 -2.42
N LEU A 294 11.86 -4.89 -1.74
CA LEU A 294 11.54 -4.53 -0.37
C LEU A 294 12.31 -5.43 0.60
N HIS A 295 13.51 -4.99 0.97
CA HIS A 295 14.44 -5.73 1.84
C HIS A 295 13.82 -6.19 3.17
N VAL A 296 12.89 -5.44 3.78
CA VAL A 296 12.18 -5.87 5.01
C VAL A 296 10.68 -5.67 4.90
N LEU A 297 9.92 -6.76 4.99
CA LEU A 297 8.46 -6.76 5.06
C LEU A 297 7.97 -7.17 6.46
N ASN A 298 7.16 -6.29 7.09
CA ASN A 298 6.49 -6.58 8.35
C ASN A 298 4.98 -6.82 8.12
N LEU A 299 4.57 -8.09 8.04
CA LEU A 299 3.16 -8.48 7.90
C LEU A 299 2.47 -8.49 9.27
N LEU A 300 1.60 -7.51 9.51
CA LEU A 300 0.92 -7.34 10.79
C LEU A 300 -0.35 -8.19 10.91
N ALA A 301 -0.49 -8.90 12.02
CA ALA A 301 -1.78 -9.39 12.48
C ALA A 301 -2.46 -8.30 13.34
N GLY A 302 -3.65 -7.86 12.94
CA GLY A 302 -4.37 -6.73 13.57
C GLY A 302 -5.90 -6.91 13.51
N ASN A 303 -6.64 -6.15 14.32
CA ASN A 303 -8.11 -6.13 14.25
C ASN A 303 -8.61 -4.91 13.44
N VAL A 304 -9.86 -4.92 12.94
CA VAL A 304 -10.43 -3.76 12.21
C VAL A 304 -11.22 -2.86 13.18
N SER A 305 -12.46 -3.26 13.50
CA SER A 305 -13.46 -2.48 14.25
C SER A 305 -14.05 -3.24 15.44
N GLY A 306 -13.75 -4.54 15.57
CA GLY A 306 -14.17 -5.39 16.67
C GLY A 306 -13.04 -6.29 17.16
N ARG A 307 -13.35 -7.33 17.94
CA ARG A 307 -12.36 -8.18 18.62
C ARG A 307 -11.55 -9.13 17.73
N ARG A 308 -12.03 -9.44 16.52
CA ARG A 308 -11.37 -10.37 15.59
C ARG A 308 -10.02 -9.80 15.12
N VAL A 309 -8.95 -10.52 15.42
CA VAL A 309 -7.62 -10.31 14.84
C VAL A 309 -7.55 -11.09 13.53
N TYR A 310 -7.18 -10.42 12.45
CA TYR A 310 -6.91 -10.99 11.14
C TYR A 310 -5.46 -11.47 11.07
N ASP A 311 -5.18 -12.43 10.19
CA ASP A 311 -3.88 -13.12 10.07
C ASP A 311 -3.33 -13.73 11.36
N ARG A 312 -4.19 -13.93 12.38
CA ARG A 312 -3.77 -14.45 13.68
C ARG A 312 -3.20 -15.86 13.58
N GLU A 313 -3.80 -16.70 12.74
CA GLU A 313 -3.36 -18.07 12.48
C GLU A 313 -1.99 -18.10 11.76
N ALA A 314 -1.75 -17.18 10.82
CA ALA A 314 -0.44 -17.02 10.17
C ALA A 314 0.62 -16.52 11.16
N PHE A 315 0.26 -15.56 12.02
CA PHE A 315 1.13 -15.09 13.09
C PHE A 315 1.47 -16.21 14.09
N ASP A 316 0.47 -16.97 14.55
CA ASP A 316 0.71 -18.08 15.48
C ASP A 316 1.54 -19.21 14.85
N HIS A 317 1.56 -19.33 13.52
CA HIS A 317 2.39 -20.28 12.79
C HIS A 317 3.85 -19.83 12.61
N TRP A 318 4.11 -18.54 12.33
CA TRP A 318 5.42 -18.02 11.90
C TRP A 318 6.07 -16.98 12.83
N HIS A 319 5.51 -16.67 13.99
CA HIS A 319 6.17 -15.77 14.95
C HIS A 319 7.57 -16.26 15.33
N GLY A 320 8.51 -15.34 15.55
CA GLY A 320 9.90 -15.69 15.82
C GLY A 320 10.71 -16.21 14.62
N GLU A 321 10.08 -16.61 13.52
CA GLU A 321 10.72 -17.18 12.32
C GLU A 321 10.68 -16.24 11.10
N ASP A 322 11.57 -16.47 10.14
CA ASP A 322 11.57 -15.79 8.84
C ASP A 322 10.53 -16.48 7.93
N LEU A 323 9.72 -15.69 7.22
CA LEU A 323 8.68 -16.24 6.35
C LEU A 323 9.30 -16.96 5.13
N PRO A 324 8.64 -17.98 4.54
CA PRO A 324 9.28 -18.95 3.63
C PRO A 324 9.88 -18.42 2.33
N TRP A 325 9.62 -17.16 1.96
CA TRP A 325 10.17 -16.49 0.79
C TRP A 325 11.30 -15.51 1.11
N SER A 326 11.77 -15.48 2.36
CA SER A 326 12.94 -14.70 2.77
C SER A 326 14.23 -15.32 2.18
N ASP A 327 15.20 -14.47 1.85
CA ASP A 327 16.50 -14.83 1.31
C ASP A 327 17.64 -14.00 1.95
N ALA A 328 18.82 -13.94 1.32
CA ALA A 328 19.98 -13.22 1.84
C ALA A 328 19.85 -11.67 1.79
N THR A 329 18.87 -11.16 1.04
CA THR A 329 18.62 -9.73 0.76
C THR A 329 17.21 -9.29 1.16
N HIS A 330 16.24 -10.22 1.21
CA HIS A 330 14.84 -9.98 1.55
C HIS A 330 14.47 -10.73 2.83
N LEU A 331 13.99 -10.00 3.82
CA LEU A 331 13.54 -10.51 5.11
C LEU A 331 12.04 -10.27 5.24
N ALA A 332 11.27 -11.30 5.54
CA ALA A 332 9.84 -11.20 5.77
C ALA A 332 9.50 -11.78 7.15
N ARG A 333 8.74 -11.02 7.96
CA ARG A 333 8.40 -11.41 9.34
C ARG A 333 6.92 -11.14 9.61
N MET A 334 6.30 -12.00 10.41
CA MET A 334 5.03 -11.67 11.06
C MET A 334 5.27 -10.69 12.21
N GLY A 335 4.36 -9.72 12.33
CA GLY A 335 4.29 -8.70 13.37
C GLY A 335 2.88 -8.54 13.91
N VAL A 336 2.68 -7.57 14.79
CA VAL A 336 1.36 -7.27 15.39
C VAL A 336 1.04 -5.79 15.23
N GLU A 337 -0.19 -5.47 14.80
CA GLU A 337 -0.75 -4.14 15.03
C GLU A 337 -1.49 -4.19 16.37
N TYR A 338 -0.90 -3.60 17.41
CA TYR A 338 -1.53 -3.46 18.72
C TYR A 338 -2.37 -2.19 18.77
N ARG A 339 -3.68 -2.32 19.02
CA ARG A 339 -4.63 -1.24 18.76
C ARG A 339 -5.44 -0.83 19.98
N ASN A 340 -5.68 0.47 20.08
CA ASN A 340 -6.77 1.06 20.85
C ASN A 340 -7.19 2.38 20.17
N ASP A 341 -8.46 2.53 19.76
CA ASP A 341 -8.90 3.72 18.99
C ASP A 341 -8.85 5.04 19.76
N LEU A 342 -8.83 5.00 21.09
CA LEU A 342 -8.69 6.18 21.95
C LEU A 342 -7.21 6.57 22.15
N LEU A 343 -6.34 5.59 22.42
CA LEU A 343 -4.95 5.79 22.84
C LEU A 343 -3.95 5.81 21.67
N GLY A 344 -4.28 5.11 20.58
CA GLY A 344 -3.50 5.02 19.35
C GLY A 344 -3.17 3.59 18.94
N HIS A 345 -2.68 3.43 17.71
CA HIS A 345 -2.28 2.15 17.12
C HIS A 345 -0.75 2.03 17.01
N VAL A 346 -0.22 0.84 17.27
CA VAL A 346 1.21 0.54 17.42
C VAL A 346 1.57 -0.65 16.54
N TYR A 347 2.61 -0.55 15.72
CA TYR A 347 3.20 -1.72 15.08
C TYR A 347 4.22 -2.40 16.00
N ALA A 348 4.36 -3.71 15.86
CA ALA A 348 5.43 -4.50 16.46
C ALA A 348 6.10 -5.36 15.40
N PHE A 349 7.37 -5.11 15.11
CA PHE A 349 8.15 -5.88 14.15
C PHE A 349 8.84 -7.07 14.81
N ALA A 350 8.66 -8.25 14.22
CA ALA A 350 9.35 -9.50 14.55
C ALA A 350 9.37 -9.89 16.06
N PRO A 351 8.24 -9.84 16.80
CA PRO A 351 8.16 -10.40 18.14
C PRO A 351 8.52 -11.90 18.14
N ALA A 352 9.17 -12.36 19.21
CA ALA A 352 9.59 -13.75 19.36
C ALA A 352 8.41 -14.72 19.53
N HIS A 353 7.29 -14.27 20.12
CA HIS A 353 6.06 -15.04 20.35
C HIS A 353 4.82 -14.14 20.26
N ALA A 354 3.62 -14.72 20.35
CA ALA A 354 2.38 -13.96 20.48
C ALA A 354 2.31 -13.19 21.81
N PRO A 355 1.90 -11.90 21.79
CA PRO A 355 1.54 -11.19 23.02
C PRO A 355 0.24 -11.75 23.62
N GLY A 356 0.07 -11.56 24.94
CA GLY A 356 -1.16 -11.91 25.65
C GLY A 356 -2.38 -11.06 25.24
N ARG A 357 -2.15 -9.89 24.62
CA ARG A 357 -3.19 -9.03 24.04
C ARG A 357 -2.75 -8.44 22.69
N PHE A 358 -3.72 -8.32 21.79
CA PHE A 358 -3.55 -7.70 20.47
C PHE A 358 -4.24 -6.33 20.39
N HIS A 359 -5.15 -6.03 21.31
CA HIS A 359 -5.84 -4.75 21.39
C HIS A 359 -6.48 -4.55 22.76
N THR A 360 -6.93 -3.33 23.03
CA THR A 360 -7.88 -2.96 24.08
C THR A 360 -8.92 -2.00 23.50
N GLY A 361 -10.07 -1.83 24.16
CA GLY A 361 -11.02 -0.82 23.73
C GLY A 361 -11.85 -1.14 22.47
N PHE A 362 -12.07 -2.42 22.14
CA PHE A 362 -12.97 -2.86 21.05
C PHE A 362 -14.20 -3.63 21.56
N ASP A 363 -15.29 -3.67 20.79
CA ASP A 363 -16.58 -4.32 21.15
C ASP A 363 -17.12 -4.00 22.55
N GLY A 364 -16.91 -2.77 23.02
CA GLY A 364 -17.34 -2.34 24.35
C GLY A 364 -16.39 -2.68 25.49
N ASP A 365 -15.29 -3.40 25.23
CA ASP A 365 -14.23 -3.64 26.22
C ASP A 365 -13.64 -2.33 26.75
N ALA A 366 -13.03 -2.43 27.93
CA ALA A 366 -12.30 -1.32 28.54
C ALA A 366 -11.09 -0.90 27.69
N ASP A 367 -10.77 0.39 27.72
CA ASP A 367 -9.49 0.92 27.25
C ASP A 367 -8.42 0.66 28.33
N TRP A 368 -8.26 -0.61 28.72
CA TRP A 368 -7.36 -1.02 29.78
C TRP A 368 -6.81 -2.44 29.50
N PRO A 369 -5.50 -2.69 29.74
CA PRO A 369 -4.48 -1.75 30.22
C PRO A 369 -4.17 -0.62 29.22
N PRO A 370 -3.44 0.44 29.65
CA PRO A 370 -2.84 1.42 28.73
C PRO A 370 -1.98 0.74 27.65
N ASN A 371 -1.74 1.43 26.53
CA ASN A 371 -0.87 0.92 25.46
C ASN A 371 0.53 0.59 25.98
N ALA A 372 1.02 1.34 26.97
CA ALA A 372 2.29 1.12 27.67
C ALA A 372 2.51 -0.32 28.18
N GLU A 373 1.46 -1.05 28.62
CA GLU A 373 1.64 -2.45 29.04
C GLU A 373 1.85 -3.38 27.85
N GLY A 374 1.10 -3.18 26.76
CA GLY A 374 1.30 -3.91 25.50
C GLY A 374 2.69 -3.65 24.91
N LEU A 375 3.14 -2.38 24.92
CA LEU A 375 4.48 -1.98 24.52
C LEU A 375 5.57 -2.67 25.35
N ARG A 376 5.41 -2.77 26.68
CA ARG A 376 6.36 -3.49 27.54
C ARG A 376 6.40 -4.98 27.24
N GLU A 377 5.25 -5.61 27.02
CA GLU A 377 5.17 -7.03 26.63
C GLU A 377 5.87 -7.27 25.28
N LEU A 378 5.52 -6.49 24.25
CA LEU A 378 6.10 -6.61 22.90
C LEU A 378 7.62 -6.39 22.87
N ARG A 379 8.14 -5.44 23.67
CA ARG A 379 9.59 -5.24 23.81
C ARG A 379 10.28 -6.35 24.62
N ALA A 380 9.60 -6.93 25.61
CA ALA A 380 10.11 -8.12 26.31
C ALA A 380 10.17 -9.35 25.36
N LEU A 381 9.27 -9.41 24.37
CA LEU A 381 9.31 -10.35 23.24
C LEU A 381 10.34 -9.97 22.15
N GLY A 382 11.14 -8.93 22.36
CA GLY A 382 12.22 -8.52 21.46
C GLY A 382 11.80 -7.68 20.25
N ALA A 383 10.53 -7.31 20.12
CA ALA A 383 10.02 -6.54 18.98
C ALA A 383 10.53 -5.09 18.96
N VAL A 384 10.71 -4.52 17.77
CA VAL A 384 10.74 -3.06 17.62
C VAL A 384 9.30 -2.58 17.67
N VAL A 385 9.02 -1.53 18.44
CA VAL A 385 7.67 -0.97 18.56
C VAL A 385 7.65 0.53 18.28
N GLY A 386 6.66 0.96 17.48
CA GLY A 386 6.43 2.35 17.13
C GLY A 386 4.95 2.62 16.87
N TYR A 387 4.55 3.89 16.94
CA TYR A 387 3.17 4.26 16.61
C TYR A 387 2.99 4.40 15.09
N SER A 388 1.87 3.87 14.59
CA SER A 388 1.46 3.91 13.18
C SER A 388 0.41 4.99 12.92
N HIS A 389 0.36 5.47 11.67
CA HIS A 389 -0.64 6.42 11.13
C HIS A 389 -1.16 7.45 12.17
N PRO A 390 -0.25 8.15 12.88
CA PRO A 390 -0.56 8.68 14.20
C PRO A 390 -1.49 9.89 14.18
N PHE A 391 -1.54 10.64 13.06
CA PHE A 391 -2.34 11.85 12.93
C PHE A 391 -2.91 11.99 11.51
N ALA A 392 -4.23 12.03 11.38
CA ALA A 392 -4.94 12.35 10.12
C ALA A 392 -5.39 13.82 10.05
N THR A 393 -5.40 14.54 11.18
CA THR A 393 -5.74 15.98 11.21
C THR A 393 -4.52 16.84 10.81
N PRO A 394 -4.70 17.97 10.11
CA PRO A 394 -3.59 18.88 9.79
C PRO A 394 -2.95 19.49 11.06
N ILE A 395 -1.64 19.30 11.22
CA ILE A 395 -0.85 19.86 12.34
C ILE A 395 0.30 20.71 11.77
N GLY A 396 0.32 22.00 12.11
CA GLY A 396 1.45 22.88 11.80
C GLY A 396 2.58 22.79 12.83
N GLU A 397 3.81 23.15 12.45
CA GLU A 397 5.01 23.17 13.31
C GLU A 397 4.80 23.88 14.65
N ASN A 398 3.97 24.92 14.68
CA ASN A 398 3.66 25.76 15.85
C ASN A 398 2.25 25.53 16.42
N ALA A 399 1.58 24.43 16.06
CA ALA A 399 0.30 24.08 16.65
C ALA A 399 0.47 23.78 18.16
N PRO A 400 -0.37 24.36 19.04
CA PRO A 400 -0.43 23.94 20.44
C PRO A 400 -0.97 22.50 20.52
N PRO A 401 -0.70 21.76 21.61
CA PRO A 401 -1.26 20.43 21.85
C PRO A 401 -2.79 20.42 21.77
N LYS A 402 -3.41 21.51 22.24
CA LYS A 402 -4.84 21.78 22.09
C LYS A 402 -5.24 21.90 20.62
N GLY A 403 -5.88 20.85 20.10
CA GLY A 403 -6.25 20.70 18.69
C GLY A 403 -5.56 19.52 18.01
N VAL A 404 -4.38 19.11 18.51
CA VAL A 404 -3.75 17.84 18.13
C VAL A 404 -4.32 16.70 18.97
N VAL A 405 -4.43 16.89 20.29
CA VAL A 405 -5.25 16.05 21.16
C VAL A 405 -6.72 16.38 20.87
N SER A 406 -7.24 15.79 19.79
CA SER A 406 -8.59 16.07 19.31
C SER A 406 -9.65 15.63 20.33
N PRO A 407 -10.66 16.48 20.63
CA PRO A 407 -11.78 16.14 21.49
C PRO A 407 -12.77 15.17 20.84
N VAL A 408 -12.60 14.83 19.56
CA VAL A 408 -13.36 13.76 18.91
C VAL A 408 -12.86 12.42 19.47
N PRO A 409 -13.69 11.69 20.25
CA PRO A 409 -13.26 10.42 20.83
C PRO A 409 -13.13 9.34 19.75
N ARG A 410 -12.20 8.40 19.94
CA ARG A 410 -11.95 7.23 19.06
C ARG A 410 -11.73 7.58 17.58
N ASN A 411 -10.51 7.99 17.27
CA ASN A 411 -10.07 8.37 15.92
C ASN A 411 -8.68 7.83 15.57
N CYS A 412 -8.24 6.76 16.24
CA CYS A 412 -6.97 6.04 16.02
C CYS A 412 -5.68 6.84 16.29
N ALA A 413 -5.79 8.15 16.60
CA ALA A 413 -4.64 9.02 16.76
C ALA A 413 -3.71 8.56 17.91
N ALA A 414 -2.40 8.71 17.71
CA ALA A 414 -1.35 8.30 18.64
C ALA A 414 -1.28 9.24 19.87
N ARG A 415 -2.27 9.13 20.76
CA ARG A 415 -2.42 10.00 21.92
C ARG A 415 -1.45 9.64 23.05
N GLU A 416 -1.27 8.35 23.36
CA GLU A 416 -0.41 7.91 24.47
C GLU A 416 1.10 8.00 24.12
N LEU A 417 1.45 8.16 22.83
CA LEU A 417 2.81 8.38 22.30
C LEU A 417 3.67 9.36 23.11
N VAL A 418 3.12 10.48 23.58
CA VAL A 418 3.89 11.47 24.36
C VAL A 418 4.33 10.92 25.72
N ALA A 419 3.54 10.04 26.33
CA ALA A 419 3.89 9.34 27.57
C ALA A 419 4.91 8.23 27.27
N ASP A 420 4.63 7.38 26.28
CA ASP A 420 5.48 6.25 25.92
C ASP A 420 6.89 6.69 25.49
N ALA A 421 7.00 7.78 24.72
CA ALA A 421 8.27 8.36 24.31
C ALA A 421 9.07 8.95 25.48
N ALA A 422 8.39 9.50 26.49
CA ALA A 422 9.04 9.99 27.71
C ALA A 422 9.66 8.85 28.53
N LEU A 423 8.94 7.73 28.59
CA LEU A 423 9.31 6.53 29.34
C LEU A 423 10.24 5.59 28.56
N GLY A 424 10.57 5.92 27.30
CA GLY A 424 11.41 5.10 26.43
C GLY A 424 10.78 3.75 26.08
N LEU A 425 9.45 3.69 26.01
CA LEU A 425 8.67 2.48 25.68
C LEU A 425 8.41 2.30 24.18
N VAL A 426 8.71 3.32 23.37
CA VAL A 426 8.68 3.25 21.90
C VAL A 426 10.07 3.51 21.34
N ASP A 427 10.42 2.75 20.29
CA ASP A 427 11.70 2.85 19.61
C ASP A 427 11.62 3.85 18.42
N SER A 428 10.43 4.06 17.86
CA SER A 428 10.21 4.72 16.57
C SER A 428 8.83 5.38 16.43
N LEU A 429 8.65 6.14 15.34
CA LEU A 429 7.38 6.70 14.88
C LEU A 429 7.30 6.63 13.36
N ASP A 430 6.17 6.14 12.82
CA ASP A 430 5.91 6.18 11.37
C ASP A 430 5.57 7.61 10.93
N VAL A 431 6.62 8.38 10.66
CA VAL A 431 6.50 9.76 10.17
C VAL A 431 6.02 9.77 8.73
N LEU A 432 6.40 8.76 7.95
CA LEU A 432 5.86 8.54 6.61
C LEU A 432 4.79 7.46 6.69
N THR A 433 3.57 7.85 6.30
CA THR A 433 2.37 7.06 6.53
C THR A 433 1.24 7.56 5.64
N HIS A 434 0.21 6.73 5.44
CA HIS A 434 -0.97 7.08 4.65
C HIS A 434 -1.75 8.29 5.22
N ALA A 435 -1.73 8.49 6.54
CA ALA A 435 -2.61 9.46 7.22
C ALA A 435 -2.20 10.93 7.00
N SER A 436 -1.02 11.34 7.49
CA SER A 436 -0.50 12.70 7.26
C SER A 436 1.00 12.81 7.57
N ILE A 437 1.82 12.81 6.50
CA ILE A 437 3.28 12.96 6.62
C ILE A 437 3.67 14.32 7.22
N PRO A 438 3.16 15.49 6.76
CA PRO A 438 3.59 16.79 7.28
C PRO A 438 3.24 16.97 8.77
N SER A 439 2.03 16.54 9.15
CA SER A 439 1.51 16.65 10.51
C SER A 439 2.30 15.77 11.48
N THR A 440 2.62 14.54 11.08
CA THR A 440 3.42 13.62 11.89
C THR A 440 4.87 14.10 11.99
N ALA A 441 5.45 14.64 10.92
CA ALA A 441 6.80 15.19 10.95
C ALA A 441 6.93 16.40 11.89
N ALA A 442 5.89 17.24 12.01
CA ALA A 442 5.83 18.32 12.98
C ALA A 442 5.81 17.81 14.42
N VAL A 443 4.98 16.81 14.74
CA VAL A 443 4.93 16.20 16.09
C VAL A 443 6.22 15.46 16.43
N TYR A 444 6.79 14.70 15.48
CA TYR A 444 8.09 14.04 15.63
C TYR A 444 9.18 15.02 16.07
N ARG A 445 9.26 16.18 15.41
CA ARG A 445 10.21 17.26 15.75
C ARG A 445 10.01 17.83 17.15
N ARG A 446 8.77 17.93 17.63
CA ARG A 446 8.47 18.30 19.03
C ARG A 446 8.96 17.22 20.01
N LEU A 447 8.73 15.94 19.72
CA LEU A 447 9.17 14.83 20.57
C LEU A 447 10.70 14.76 20.71
N ILE A 448 11.44 14.82 19.60
CA ILE A 448 12.92 14.81 19.66
C ILE A 448 13.49 16.12 20.24
N GLY A 449 12.82 17.27 20.01
CA GLY A 449 13.15 18.55 20.65
C GLY A 449 12.93 18.55 22.16
N ALA A 450 11.92 17.82 22.64
CA ALA A 450 11.69 17.58 24.06
C ALA A 450 12.68 16.59 24.70
N GLY A 451 13.61 16.02 23.92
CA GLY A 451 14.66 15.09 24.39
C GLY A 451 14.32 13.61 24.30
N ASN A 452 13.26 13.23 23.58
CA ASN A 452 12.97 11.82 23.32
C ASN A 452 13.89 11.26 22.23
N ARG A 453 14.35 10.02 22.40
CA ARG A 453 15.20 9.31 21.43
C ARG A 453 14.30 8.39 20.60
N LEU A 454 13.82 8.86 19.45
CA LEU A 454 12.91 8.15 18.56
C LEU A 454 13.50 8.07 17.15
N ALA A 455 13.52 6.88 16.56
CA ALA A 455 13.84 6.72 15.15
C ALA A 455 12.68 7.20 14.26
N VAL A 456 13.01 7.78 13.11
CA VAL A 456 12.06 7.95 12.01
C VAL A 456 11.84 6.58 11.34
N THR A 457 10.59 6.18 11.15
CA THR A 457 10.20 5.01 10.36
C THR A 457 9.11 5.35 9.34
N ALA A 458 8.73 4.35 8.54
CA ALA A 458 7.62 4.42 7.62
C ALA A 458 6.76 3.16 7.75
N GLY A 459 5.45 3.35 7.74
CA GLY A 459 4.46 2.27 7.70
C GLY A 459 3.39 2.67 6.70
N THR A 460 3.30 1.93 5.60
CA THR A 460 2.39 2.26 4.49
C THR A 460 0.93 2.07 4.85
N ASP A 461 0.63 1.06 5.65
CA ASP A 461 -0.70 0.46 5.77
C ASP A 461 -1.20 -0.08 4.41
N SER A 462 -0.28 -0.58 3.57
CA SER A 462 -0.61 -1.33 2.37
C SER A 462 -1.23 -2.68 2.73
N MET A 463 -2.20 -3.12 1.92
CA MET A 463 -3.03 -4.27 2.23
C MET A 463 -3.10 -5.22 1.05
N ILE A 464 -2.52 -6.42 1.19
CA ILE A 464 -2.51 -7.43 0.13
C ILE A 464 -3.94 -7.89 -0.21
N SER A 465 -4.91 -7.78 0.70
CA SER A 465 -6.33 -8.06 0.41
C SER A 465 -7.06 -7.02 -0.46
N PHE A 466 -6.46 -5.86 -0.79
CA PHE A 466 -7.15 -4.83 -1.59
C PHE A 466 -6.70 -4.78 -3.06
N THR A 467 -7.66 -4.78 -3.99
CA THR A 467 -7.40 -4.41 -5.40
C THR A 467 -7.47 -2.90 -5.62
N ARG A 468 -8.34 -2.19 -4.89
CA ARG A 468 -8.58 -0.75 -5.09
C ARG A 468 -9.05 -0.05 -3.80
N SER A 469 -8.15 0.70 -3.17
CA SER A 469 -8.45 1.63 -2.07
C SER A 469 -7.32 2.65 -1.96
N ASP A 470 -7.65 3.95 -2.10
CA ASP A 470 -6.76 5.14 -2.14
C ASP A 470 -5.25 4.83 -2.16
N ASN A 471 -4.61 4.76 -0.98
CA ASN A 471 -3.21 4.41 -0.79
C ASN A 471 -2.99 3.05 -0.10
N GLN A 472 -4.07 2.32 0.19
CA GLN A 472 -4.06 1.01 0.84
C GLN A 472 -3.88 -0.13 -0.19
N SER A 473 -4.35 0.06 -1.43
CA SER A 473 -4.06 -0.84 -2.57
C SER A 473 -2.73 -0.55 -3.26
N ASN A 474 -1.95 0.42 -2.78
CA ASN A 474 -0.58 0.60 -3.23
C ASN A 474 0.28 -0.63 -2.95
N PRO A 475 1.32 -0.88 -3.76
CA PRO A 475 2.32 -1.89 -3.46
C PRO A 475 3.03 -1.59 -2.11
N PRO A 476 3.32 -2.62 -1.29
CA PRO A 476 4.12 -2.48 -0.08
C PRO A 476 5.44 -1.75 -0.32
N GLY A 477 5.86 -0.94 0.65
CA GLY A 477 7.07 -0.14 0.54
C GLY A 477 6.94 1.05 -0.43
N TRP A 478 5.73 1.58 -0.68
CA TRP A 478 5.56 2.91 -1.30
C TRP A 478 5.99 4.06 -0.38
N ALA A 479 6.12 3.79 0.92
CA ALA A 479 6.93 4.53 1.88
C ALA A 479 7.89 3.53 2.55
N ARG A 480 9.16 3.88 2.72
CA ARG A 480 10.17 2.99 3.30
C ARG A 480 10.96 3.66 4.41
N VAL A 481 11.32 2.90 5.43
CA VAL A 481 12.46 3.21 6.29
C VAL A 481 13.69 2.47 5.80
N TYR A 482 14.77 3.19 5.52
CA TYR A 482 16.07 2.59 5.31
C TYR A 482 16.82 2.57 6.65
N ALA A 483 17.25 1.38 7.08
CA ALA A 483 18.04 1.20 8.30
C ALA A 483 19.48 0.77 7.97
N ARG A 484 20.46 1.37 8.65
CA ARG A 484 21.89 1.07 8.49
C ARG A 484 22.28 -0.15 9.32
N VAL A 485 22.35 -1.30 8.67
CA VAL A 485 22.74 -2.57 9.28
C VAL A 485 24.26 -2.73 9.27
N GLU A 486 24.80 -3.36 10.31
CA GLU A 486 26.20 -3.76 10.39
C GLU A 486 26.29 -5.28 10.21
N GLY A 487 26.91 -5.73 9.12
CA GLY A 487 26.90 -7.15 8.73
C GLY A 487 25.66 -7.54 7.93
N ASP A 488 25.28 -8.82 8.04
CA ASP A 488 24.21 -9.43 7.24
C ASP A 488 22.82 -8.96 7.69
N LEU A 489 21.87 -8.90 6.74
CA LEU A 489 20.47 -8.60 7.06
C LEU A 489 19.86 -9.72 7.90
N THR A 490 19.41 -9.37 9.11
CA THR A 490 18.63 -10.25 9.99
C THR A 490 17.61 -9.42 10.74
N ALA A 491 16.52 -10.03 11.20
CA ALA A 491 15.50 -9.33 11.99
C ALA A 491 16.09 -8.62 13.22
N ARG A 492 17.06 -9.24 13.90
CA ARG A 492 17.80 -8.62 15.00
C ARG A 492 18.65 -7.43 14.54
N ALA A 493 19.47 -7.58 13.51
CA ALA A 493 20.39 -6.53 13.10
C ALA A 493 19.66 -5.30 12.51
N PHE A 494 18.54 -5.53 11.81
CA PHE A 494 17.62 -4.48 11.39
C PHE A 494 16.95 -3.80 12.59
N ALA A 495 16.43 -4.58 13.55
CA ALA A 495 15.82 -4.04 14.76
C ALA A 495 16.79 -3.18 15.59
N ASP A 496 18.03 -3.63 15.75
CA ASP A 496 19.08 -2.91 16.48
C ASP A 496 19.53 -1.64 15.72
N ALA A 497 19.45 -1.62 14.38
CA ALA A 497 19.66 -0.41 13.57
C ALA A 497 18.55 0.64 13.74
N VAL A 498 17.28 0.20 13.77
CA VAL A 498 16.13 1.08 14.05
C VAL A 498 16.23 1.65 15.45
N ARG A 499 16.43 0.82 16.49
CA ARG A 499 16.58 1.29 17.89
C ARG A 499 17.75 2.25 18.10
N ALA A 500 18.83 2.08 17.35
CA ALA A 500 19.97 2.99 17.38
C ALA A 500 19.73 4.31 16.61
N GLY A 501 18.55 4.52 16.01
CA GLY A 501 18.23 5.71 15.23
C GLY A 501 19.04 5.83 13.93
N ARG A 502 19.66 4.73 13.45
CA ARG A 502 20.45 4.75 12.21
C ARG A 502 19.55 4.61 10.99
N THR A 503 18.56 5.49 10.88
CA THR A 503 17.49 5.42 9.88
C THR A 503 17.28 6.73 9.13
N PHE A 504 16.73 6.61 7.93
CA PHE A 504 15.93 7.66 7.30
C PHE A 504 14.67 7.03 6.71
N ALA A 505 13.63 7.83 6.50
CA ALA A 505 12.40 7.38 5.87
C ALA A 505 12.10 8.22 4.63
N THR A 506 11.59 7.59 3.56
CA THR A 506 11.33 8.23 2.25
C THR A 506 10.07 7.71 1.54
N THR A 507 9.40 8.56 0.75
CA THR A 507 8.37 8.20 -0.24
C THR A 507 8.89 8.11 -1.69
N GLY A 508 10.21 8.05 -1.88
CA GLY A 508 10.84 7.96 -3.21
C GLY A 508 12.33 8.37 -3.24
N PRO A 509 12.70 9.59 -2.78
CA PRO A 509 14.07 10.07 -2.91
C PRO A 509 15.01 9.43 -1.89
N TRP A 510 16.21 9.09 -2.33
CA TRP A 510 17.30 8.70 -1.44
C TRP A 510 17.77 9.91 -0.63
N LEU A 511 18.18 9.72 0.64
CA LEU A 511 18.61 10.80 1.54
C LEU A 511 19.80 10.41 2.42
N GLU A 512 20.82 11.26 2.45
CA GLU A 512 22.01 11.13 3.28
C GLU A 512 22.18 12.36 4.18
N LEU A 513 22.60 12.13 5.43
CA LEU A 513 23.04 13.14 6.37
C LEU A 513 24.40 12.74 6.95
N SER A 514 25.33 13.69 7.00
CA SER A 514 26.59 13.60 7.73
C SER A 514 26.79 14.87 8.56
N VAL A 515 27.12 14.71 9.84
CA VAL A 515 27.53 15.79 10.76
C VAL A 515 28.90 15.42 11.33
N ASP A 516 29.93 16.20 10.99
CA ASP A 516 31.34 15.91 11.31
C ASP A 516 31.80 14.48 10.94
N GLY A 517 31.19 13.89 9.91
CA GLY A 517 31.44 12.51 9.43
C GLY A 517 30.52 11.44 10.04
N HIS A 518 29.63 11.80 10.97
CA HIS A 518 28.70 10.89 11.62
C HIS A 518 27.29 10.96 11.03
N GLY A 519 26.66 9.80 10.86
CA GLY A 519 25.29 9.66 10.35
C GLY A 519 24.22 9.61 11.45
N PRO A 520 22.93 9.50 11.06
CA PRO A 520 21.78 9.44 11.96
C PRO A 520 21.95 8.47 13.14
N GLY A 521 21.41 8.83 14.31
CA GLY A 521 21.51 8.07 15.54
C GLY A 521 22.72 8.41 16.41
N HIS A 522 23.74 9.07 15.85
CA HIS A 522 24.93 9.47 16.60
C HIS A 522 24.69 10.66 17.55
N VAL A 523 25.54 10.79 18.57
CA VAL A 523 25.55 11.91 19.53
C VAL A 523 26.93 12.55 19.53
N ILE A 524 27.00 13.84 19.23
CA ILE A 524 28.23 14.63 19.19
C ILE A 524 28.33 15.47 20.48
N ASP A 525 29.46 15.34 21.19
CA ASP A 525 29.79 16.17 22.34
C ASP A 525 30.45 17.50 21.92
N ALA A 526 29.65 18.56 21.84
CA ALA A 526 30.11 19.89 21.49
C ALA A 526 30.45 20.77 22.72
N ARG A 527 31.30 21.77 22.50
CA ARG A 527 31.54 22.89 23.43
C ARG A 527 30.67 24.09 23.02
N PRO A 528 30.20 24.93 23.96
CA PRO A 528 29.51 26.17 23.62
C PRO A 528 30.36 27.05 22.69
N GLY A 529 29.76 27.53 21.60
CA GLY A 529 30.45 28.28 20.53
C GLY A 529 31.28 27.39 19.59
N GLY A 530 31.22 26.07 19.74
CA GLY A 530 31.78 25.09 18.80
C GLY A 530 31.07 25.14 17.45
N HIS A 531 31.65 24.47 16.45
CA HIS A 531 31.10 24.41 15.10
C HIS A 531 31.04 22.96 14.62
N VAL A 532 29.89 22.56 14.06
CA VAL A 532 29.70 21.25 13.42
C VAL A 532 29.51 21.43 11.91
N HIS A 533 30.07 20.53 11.11
CA HIS A 533 30.06 20.57 9.66
C HIS A 533 29.00 19.59 9.15
N VAL A 534 27.94 20.10 8.54
CA VAL A 534 26.79 19.31 8.10
C VAL A 534 26.77 19.25 6.58
N THR A 535 26.61 18.05 6.03
CA THR A 535 26.28 17.82 4.62
C THR A 535 25.02 16.97 4.54
N ALA A 536 24.05 17.41 3.73
CA ALA A 536 22.88 16.62 3.36
C ALA A 536 22.83 16.46 1.84
N THR A 537 22.55 15.25 1.38
CA THR A 537 22.47 14.92 -0.05
C THR A 537 21.21 14.11 -0.34
N ALA A 538 20.46 14.50 -1.36
CA ALA A 538 19.29 13.78 -1.84
C ALA A 538 19.51 13.28 -3.27
N ILE A 539 18.95 12.13 -3.65
CA ILE A 539 18.96 11.62 -5.03
C ILE A 539 17.53 11.24 -5.45
N GLY A 540 17.13 11.69 -6.64
CA GLY A 540 15.86 11.34 -7.28
C GLY A 540 15.36 12.44 -8.24
N PRO A 541 14.62 12.11 -9.31
CA PRO A 541 13.99 13.09 -10.21
C PRO A 541 12.96 13.99 -9.52
N GLU A 542 12.25 13.45 -8.53
CA GLU A 542 11.20 14.12 -7.74
C GLU A 542 11.73 15.19 -6.78
N VAL A 543 13.01 15.13 -6.39
CA VAL A 543 13.61 16.05 -5.41
C VAL A 543 13.47 17.52 -5.87
N ALA A 544 12.75 18.32 -5.10
CA ALA A 544 12.63 19.77 -5.31
C ALA A 544 13.59 20.54 -4.40
N ALA A 545 13.69 20.15 -3.12
CA ALA A 545 14.55 20.80 -2.14
C ALA A 545 15.14 19.81 -1.13
N VAL A 546 16.38 20.05 -0.71
CA VAL A 546 17.04 19.38 0.42
C VAL A 546 17.40 20.42 1.48
N ARG A 547 17.09 20.14 2.75
CA ARG A 547 17.18 21.09 3.87
C ARG A 547 17.88 20.47 5.06
N ILE A 548 18.77 21.23 5.69
CA ILE A 548 19.35 20.94 7.01
C ILE A 548 18.52 21.68 8.05
N ARG A 549 17.98 20.96 9.04
CA ARG A 549 17.15 21.52 10.10
C ARG A 549 17.72 21.20 11.49
N THR A 550 17.48 22.10 12.43
CA THR A 550 17.78 21.94 13.85
C THR A 550 16.54 22.17 14.71
N ALA A 551 16.67 22.14 16.04
CA ALA A 551 15.57 22.41 16.98
C ALA A 551 14.98 23.83 16.84
N GLU A 552 15.67 24.75 16.14
CA GLU A 552 15.22 26.11 15.86
C GLU A 552 14.77 26.31 14.39
N GLY A 553 14.64 25.22 13.62
CA GLY A 553 14.13 25.23 12.24
C GLY A 553 15.20 25.02 11.16
N VAL A 554 14.89 25.41 9.92
CA VAL A 554 15.79 25.26 8.76
C VAL A 554 17.01 26.17 8.92
N ARG A 555 18.21 25.61 8.73
CA ARG A 555 19.49 26.34 8.83
C ARG A 555 20.21 26.53 7.51
N ALA A 556 20.02 25.60 6.58
CA ALA A 556 20.48 25.71 5.20
C ALA A 556 19.57 24.87 4.30
N GLY A 557 19.54 25.19 3.00
CA GLY A 557 18.90 24.36 1.99
C GLY A 557 19.49 24.59 0.62
N ALA A 558 19.26 23.63 -0.27
CA ALA A 558 19.43 23.79 -1.70
C ALA A 558 18.09 23.42 -2.36
N GLU A 559 17.71 24.16 -3.39
CA GLU A 559 16.46 23.96 -4.13
C GLU A 559 16.80 23.84 -5.62
N ARG A 560 16.13 22.94 -6.34
CA ARG A 560 16.27 22.83 -7.80
C ARG A 560 15.50 23.97 -8.48
N LEU A 561 15.91 24.31 -9.70
CA LEU A 561 15.13 25.17 -10.58
C LEU A 561 13.76 24.53 -10.90
N PRO A 562 12.77 25.34 -11.32
CA PRO A 562 11.50 24.86 -11.88
C PRO A 562 11.69 23.81 -12.98
N ALA A 563 10.73 22.90 -13.15
CA ALA A 563 10.86 21.75 -14.04
C ALA A 563 11.12 22.12 -15.51
N ASP A 564 10.58 23.25 -15.97
CA ASP A 564 10.77 23.83 -17.30
C ASP A 564 12.17 24.46 -17.52
N GLU A 565 12.90 24.74 -16.44
CA GLU A 565 14.29 25.23 -16.46
C GLU A 565 15.33 24.12 -16.17
N ARG A 566 14.89 22.91 -15.79
CA ARG A 566 15.79 21.76 -15.59
C ARG A 566 16.33 21.27 -16.94
N ARG A 567 17.61 20.90 -16.97
CA ARG A 567 18.16 20.13 -18.10
C ARG A 567 17.52 18.73 -18.11
N PRO A 568 17.31 18.10 -19.28
CA PRO A 568 16.82 16.72 -19.36
C PRO A 568 17.70 15.75 -18.56
N ASP A 569 19.02 15.96 -18.61
CA ASP A 569 20.04 15.21 -17.86
C ASP A 569 20.28 15.78 -16.44
N GLY A 570 19.29 16.51 -15.90
CA GLY A 570 19.42 17.35 -14.71
C GLY A 570 19.89 16.58 -13.49
N GLU A 571 20.91 17.10 -12.81
CA GLU A 571 21.66 16.43 -11.73
C GLU A 571 20.73 15.65 -10.78
N GLN A 572 20.71 14.31 -10.91
CA GLN A 572 19.89 13.42 -10.07
C GLN A 572 20.14 13.66 -8.58
N ARG A 573 21.33 14.15 -8.23
CA ARG A 573 21.82 14.44 -6.88
C ARG A 573 21.75 15.94 -6.56
N LEU A 574 21.13 16.29 -5.43
CA LEU A 574 21.13 17.63 -4.87
C LEU A 574 21.85 17.63 -3.51
N THR A 575 22.82 18.52 -3.29
CA THR A 575 23.62 18.57 -2.06
C THR A 575 23.61 19.96 -1.44
N VAL A 576 23.45 20.03 -0.11
CA VAL A 576 23.65 21.23 0.70
C VAL A 576 24.71 20.97 1.76
N THR A 577 25.57 21.96 2.03
CA THR A 577 26.57 21.91 3.11
C THR A 577 26.49 23.19 3.94
N ALA A 578 26.62 23.06 5.26
CA ALA A 578 26.57 24.16 6.21
C ALA A 578 27.56 23.94 7.36
N THR A 579 28.08 25.04 7.92
CA THR A 579 28.81 25.02 9.19
C THR A 579 27.92 25.67 10.23
N LEU A 580 27.48 24.90 11.23
CA LEU A 580 26.57 25.37 12.26
C LEU A 580 27.35 25.67 13.53
N ARG A 581 27.27 26.92 14.02
CA ARG A 581 27.72 27.26 15.38
C ARG A 581 26.71 26.72 16.40
N VAL A 582 27.21 26.07 17.44
CA VAL A 582 26.38 25.41 18.47
C VAL A 582 26.69 26.02 19.84
N ASP A 583 25.74 26.77 20.39
CA ASP A 583 25.82 27.39 21.72
C ASP A 583 24.98 26.65 22.78
N GLU A 584 23.92 25.98 22.36
CA GLU A 584 22.98 25.21 23.20
C GLU A 584 22.72 23.82 22.57
N PRO A 585 22.32 22.80 23.36
CA PRO A 585 22.05 21.45 22.84
C PRO A 585 20.96 21.45 21.76
N THR A 586 21.22 20.77 20.64
CA THR A 586 20.29 20.73 19.51
C THR A 586 20.38 19.38 18.78
N TYR A 587 19.49 19.14 17.82
CA TYR A 587 19.61 18.02 16.89
C TYR A 587 19.85 18.54 15.47
N VAL A 588 20.30 17.67 14.57
CA VAL A 588 20.41 17.92 13.14
C VAL A 588 19.66 16.82 12.40
N VAL A 589 18.71 17.18 11.54
CA VAL A 589 18.05 16.27 10.59
C VAL A 589 18.18 16.83 9.17
N ALA A 590 18.23 15.93 8.18
CA ALA A 590 18.01 16.31 6.79
C ALA A 590 16.54 16.05 6.41
N GLU A 591 15.96 16.97 5.64
CA GLU A 591 14.60 16.93 5.11
C GLU A 591 14.64 17.11 3.60
N VAL A 592 13.82 16.36 2.87
CA VAL A 592 13.60 16.51 1.42
C VAL A 592 12.13 16.82 1.19
N VAL A 593 11.87 17.78 0.31
CA VAL A 593 10.55 18.05 -0.26
C VAL A 593 10.62 17.80 -1.77
N CYS A 594 9.59 17.20 -2.32
CA CYS A 594 9.53 16.81 -3.73
C CYS A 594 8.46 17.58 -4.51
N ASP A 595 8.65 17.66 -5.82
CA ASP A 595 7.60 17.96 -6.78
C ASP A 595 6.68 16.73 -6.94
N PRO A 596 5.42 16.89 -7.39
CA PRO A 596 4.57 15.75 -7.75
C PRO A 596 5.24 14.89 -8.83
N HIS A 597 5.29 13.56 -8.62
CA HIS A 597 6.00 12.65 -9.50
C HIS A 597 5.36 11.24 -9.49
N PRO A 598 5.32 10.49 -10.61
CA PRO A 598 4.75 9.12 -10.66
C PRO A 598 5.44 8.05 -9.81
N ARG A 599 6.60 8.37 -9.20
CA ARG A 599 7.27 7.51 -8.21
C ARG A 599 6.77 7.75 -6.78
N THR A 600 6.00 8.81 -6.56
CA THR A 600 5.44 9.20 -5.27
C THR A 600 3.97 8.77 -5.20
N MET A 601 3.70 7.59 -4.65
CA MET A 601 2.35 7.00 -4.59
C MET A 601 1.49 7.57 -3.44
N THR A 602 1.57 8.89 -3.24
CA THR A 602 0.83 9.64 -2.22
C THR A 602 0.81 11.13 -2.59
N THR A 603 -0.01 11.92 -1.90
CA THR A 603 -0.06 13.39 -2.06
C THR A 603 1.25 14.09 -1.69
N THR A 604 2.12 13.46 -0.88
CA THR A 604 3.27 14.11 -0.24
C THR A 604 4.59 13.39 -0.53
N GLY A 605 5.37 13.93 -1.47
CA GLY A 605 6.75 13.49 -1.73
C GLY A 605 7.73 14.06 -0.71
N TYR A 606 8.33 13.20 0.12
CA TYR A 606 9.07 13.62 1.31
C TYR A 606 10.12 12.57 1.72
N ALA A 607 11.22 13.04 2.32
CA ALA A 607 12.10 12.19 3.11
C ALA A 607 12.63 12.94 4.34
N LEU A 608 12.91 12.21 5.40
CA LEU A 608 13.41 12.73 6.67
C LEU A 608 14.40 11.74 7.29
N THR A 609 15.53 12.22 7.80
CA THR A 609 16.45 11.37 8.58
C THR A 609 16.06 11.34 10.05
N SER A 610 16.42 10.25 10.74
CA SER A 610 16.60 10.32 12.18
C SER A 610 17.66 11.37 12.53
N PRO A 611 17.61 11.95 13.74
CA PRO A 611 18.55 12.99 14.15
C PRO A 611 19.97 12.47 14.36
N VAL A 612 20.95 13.31 14.03
CA VAL A 612 22.21 13.37 14.78
C VAL A 612 22.00 14.34 15.93
N TYR A 613 22.28 13.93 17.16
CA TYR A 613 22.17 14.80 18.32
C TYR A 613 23.48 15.53 18.56
N VAL A 614 23.40 16.78 19.01
CA VAL A 614 24.56 17.59 19.42
C VAL A 614 24.32 18.04 20.86
N ASP A 615 24.91 17.29 21.79
CA ASP A 615 24.87 17.59 23.22
C ASP A 615 25.96 18.66 23.50
N VAL A 616 25.68 19.63 24.38
CA VAL A 616 26.57 20.78 24.62
C VAL A 616 26.97 20.88 26.08
N ALA A 617 28.28 20.79 26.33
CA ALA A 617 28.86 20.75 27.68
C ALA A 617 28.21 19.67 28.57
N GLY A 618 27.92 18.49 28.00
CA GLY A 618 27.26 17.37 28.69
C GLY A 618 25.76 17.56 28.96
N ARG A 619 25.13 18.61 28.42
CA ARG A 619 23.67 18.76 28.44
C ARG A 619 23.08 18.18 27.15
N PRO A 620 22.08 17.27 27.23
CA PRO A 620 21.39 16.77 26.06
C PRO A 620 20.31 17.73 25.55
N VAL A 621 19.77 17.44 24.37
CA VAL A 621 18.61 18.13 23.81
C VAL A 621 17.42 18.10 24.77
N ALA A 622 16.97 19.27 25.19
CA ALA A 622 15.81 19.46 26.07
C ALA A 622 15.21 20.87 25.85
N ARG A 623 14.65 21.12 24.67
CA ARG A 623 14.13 22.45 24.33
C ARG A 623 12.88 22.78 25.18
N ARG A 624 12.99 23.84 25.98
CA ARG A 624 12.01 24.23 27.00
C ARG A 624 10.56 24.34 26.49
N ASP A 625 10.38 24.83 25.26
CA ASP A 625 9.06 24.98 24.65
C ASP A 625 8.45 23.62 24.27
N ASP A 626 9.27 22.69 23.78
CA ASP A 626 8.84 21.36 23.35
C ASP A 626 8.55 20.46 24.55
N VAL A 627 9.33 20.59 25.63
CA VAL A 627 9.05 19.93 26.91
C VAL A 627 7.74 20.45 27.53
N ARG A 628 7.45 21.76 27.43
CA ARG A 628 6.17 22.33 27.87
C ARG A 628 4.99 21.87 27.01
N TRP A 629 5.17 21.80 25.70
CA TRP A 629 4.19 21.25 24.76
C TRP A 629 3.84 19.80 25.13
N CYS A 630 4.85 18.98 25.46
CA CYS A 630 4.61 17.61 25.93
C CYS A 630 3.88 17.54 27.28
N LEU A 631 4.15 18.46 28.21
CA LEU A 631 3.43 18.52 29.50
C LEU A 631 1.95 18.90 29.33
N GLU A 632 1.64 19.91 28.52
CA GLU A 632 0.26 20.29 28.20
C GLU A 632 -0.48 19.16 27.48
N TRP A 633 0.19 18.39 26.61
CA TRP A 633 -0.39 17.20 26.00
C TRP A 633 -0.80 16.14 27.02
N LEU A 634 0.04 15.84 28.02
CA LEU A 634 -0.27 14.84 29.05
C LEU A 634 -1.48 15.27 29.90
N ASP A 635 -1.64 16.56 30.15
CA ASP A 635 -2.79 17.11 30.86
C ASP A 635 -4.08 16.97 30.02
N LEU A 636 -4.04 17.29 28.72
CA LEU A 636 -5.17 17.09 27.79
C LEU A 636 -5.52 15.61 27.58
N LEU A 637 -4.52 14.72 27.57
CA LEU A 637 -4.74 13.27 27.48
C LEU A 637 -5.46 12.75 28.74
N GLU A 638 -5.08 13.23 29.92
CA GLU A 638 -5.76 12.86 31.16
C GLU A 638 -7.22 13.33 31.17
N GLU A 639 -7.49 14.57 30.73
CA GLU A 639 -8.86 15.08 30.56
C GLU A 639 -9.68 14.20 29.61
N LEU A 640 -9.11 13.82 28.47
CA LEU A 640 -9.76 12.96 27.48
C LEU A 640 -10.03 11.54 28.02
N ILE A 641 -9.07 10.91 28.70
CA ILE A 641 -9.25 9.59 29.33
C ILE A 641 -10.37 9.64 30.37
N ARG A 642 -10.37 10.67 31.23
CA ARG A 642 -11.43 10.87 32.25
C ARG A 642 -12.82 11.08 31.64
N ALA A 643 -12.90 11.68 30.45
CA ALA A 643 -14.17 11.97 29.77
C ALA A 643 -14.68 10.83 28.86
N HIS A 644 -13.78 10.04 28.26
CA HIS A 644 -14.13 9.16 27.13
C HIS A 644 -13.62 7.72 27.22
N ALA A 645 -12.73 7.37 28.15
CA ALA A 645 -12.29 5.99 28.31
C ALA A 645 -13.40 5.11 28.89
N ARG A 646 -13.59 3.93 28.31
CA ARG A 646 -14.41 2.86 28.90
C ARG A 646 -13.57 2.16 29.95
N LEU A 647 -14.02 2.21 31.21
CA LEU A 647 -13.31 1.68 32.36
C LEU A 647 -14.31 0.93 33.25
N THR A 648 -13.94 -0.24 33.76
CA THR A 648 -14.81 -1.06 34.64
C THR A 648 -14.69 -0.70 36.12
N GLY A 649 -13.77 0.19 36.49
CA GLY A 649 -13.66 0.69 37.86
C GLY A 649 -12.49 1.66 38.09
N PRO A 650 -12.43 2.31 39.27
CA PRO A 650 -11.47 3.40 39.55
C PRO A 650 -10.00 3.00 39.46
N ALA A 651 -9.67 1.71 39.68
CA ALA A 651 -8.30 1.22 39.58
C ALA A 651 -7.73 1.37 38.15
N GLN A 652 -8.54 1.09 37.12
CA GLN A 652 -8.10 1.22 35.73
C GLN A 652 -7.79 2.67 35.34
N LEU A 653 -8.54 3.64 35.90
CA LEU A 653 -8.23 5.07 35.76
C LEU A 653 -6.93 5.44 36.50
N ALA A 654 -6.68 4.83 37.66
CA ALA A 654 -5.48 5.08 38.43
C ALA A 654 -4.21 4.60 37.70
N ASP A 655 -4.28 3.47 36.99
CA ASP A 655 -3.17 2.96 36.16
C ASP A 655 -2.81 3.93 35.03
N HIS A 656 -3.82 4.45 34.32
CA HIS A 656 -3.67 5.51 33.31
C HIS A 656 -3.01 6.77 33.90
N VAL A 657 -3.57 7.31 34.99
CA VAL A 657 -3.02 8.52 35.63
C VAL A 657 -1.60 8.30 36.14
N ALA A 658 -1.29 7.12 36.68
CA ALA A 658 0.06 6.77 37.15
C ALA A 658 1.08 6.70 36.01
N LEU A 659 0.69 6.25 34.81
CA LEU A 659 1.52 6.31 33.61
C LEU A 659 1.83 7.77 33.21
N LEU A 660 0.79 8.61 33.14
CA LEU A 660 0.94 10.02 32.76
C LEU A 660 1.79 10.79 33.78
N ASP A 661 1.65 10.52 35.07
CA ASP A 661 2.47 11.15 36.12
C ASP A 661 3.94 10.72 36.09
N GLN A 662 4.25 9.48 35.71
CA GLN A 662 5.63 9.06 35.44
C GLN A 662 6.23 9.84 34.26
N ALA A 663 5.49 9.99 33.16
CA ALA A 663 5.92 10.76 32.00
C ALA A 663 6.09 12.25 32.32
N ARG A 664 5.16 12.86 33.09
CA ARG A 664 5.30 14.22 33.63
C ARG A 664 6.55 14.37 34.48
N GLY A 665 6.91 13.35 35.26
CA GLY A 665 8.15 13.31 36.05
C GLY A 665 9.39 13.46 35.17
N VAL A 666 9.47 12.69 34.08
CA VAL A 666 10.58 12.78 33.11
C VAL A 666 10.65 14.17 32.46
N TYR A 667 9.55 14.69 31.93
CA TYR A 667 9.55 16.00 31.29
C TYR A 667 9.87 17.15 32.27
N ARG A 668 9.35 17.09 33.50
CA ARG A 668 9.68 18.08 34.55
C ARG A 668 11.17 18.06 34.91
N ALA A 669 11.81 16.88 34.95
CA ALA A 669 13.24 16.77 35.18
C ALA A 669 14.08 17.41 34.06
N ARG A 670 13.59 17.42 32.80
CA ARG A 670 14.23 18.09 31.66
C ARG A 670 14.06 19.63 31.64
N LEU A 671 13.35 20.22 32.62
CA LEU A 671 13.18 21.68 32.77
C LEU A 671 14.09 22.32 33.84
N LEU A 672 14.81 21.48 34.59
CA LEU A 672 15.74 21.84 35.67
C LEU A 672 17.16 22.07 35.11
#